data_AF-A0A7V1N8V1-F1
#
_entry.id   AF-A0A7V1N8V1-F1
#
_cell.length_a   1.000
_cell.length_b   1.000
_cell.length_c   1.000
_cell.angle_alpha   90.00
_cell.angle_beta   90.00
_cell.angle_gamma   90.00
#
_symmetry.space_group_name_H-M   'P 1'
#
loop_
_entity.id
_entity.type
_entity.pdbx_description
1 polymer ?
#
loop_
_entity_poly.entity_id
_entity_poly.type
_entity_poly.pdbx_seq_one_letter_code
_entity_poly.pdbx_strand_id
1 'polypeptide(L)'
;MRTRAALLLIAGLAPAWFAAAQENPMVNQRWNIFDYNLVRTQFNNTGLLCDGNQQNMPLARPPAFEYPNGSGIQYGTSVGVVLGAPADQLPGAVGGDNADQKPYLDGTMDEGSAAFWSEEHFAPYPFLGTVERTPMSDDVESWPDPWPDVLPGSGRPLAVGSEGWPGFGPGGEKVAEVESFTSMYGWKGTDAQESGATENVHWLNTELTCRGLSWSGSLYEDFIVWVYTVENIGTDPIQDLRVGVHVDFGFFPEFFAAPFYDEDRHYYDPQLQLAYGWDDNSFEILPSGGTVGGEEIAWGGAIALRMPGGDHRVHTYDVFHFWQNATTPRGNGASQELYYLYNLVNDQDPQDSDGDGIDDDFDEDGVPDVENGGPGYWVASGADGVQVMGSEPFDLAPGEIDTLIFATVFGINKADLITNARRALNLYENGWQPLTPPPAPTLEAVVADRAVTLYWSDDAEEDEEFEGYKLYRSADNGVTWGDRSFNDFSGGVHYVPMARFDLDDGIKGNYRTLAEYAWFDLGDDTGLPAKQAVTAEMGLSSFPVGDSVYAFTDRDIMNGLKYRYYVAAYDSGNGVVGPLENTPATNPAEVNNTVEVVPHAAAAVTASDLDEVRVVPNPYIVSNAWEQGRSREIQFTRLPGRATVRIFNSAGELVRTLEHDAAGAKAESIRTWDLLNDDHQLVGPGVYFYHIKSPVGETSGKFVIIL
;
A
#
# COMPACT_ATOMS: atom_id res chain seq x y z
N MET A 1 -51.29 35.24 48.88
CA MET A 1 -50.72 36.15 47.87
C MET A 1 -49.94 35.29 46.89
N ARG A 2 -50.27 35.39 45.60
CA ARG A 2 -49.74 34.57 44.51
C ARG A 2 -48.36 35.08 44.11
N THR A 3 -47.41 34.19 43.87
CA THR A 3 -46.24 34.45 43.03
C THR A 3 -46.17 33.34 41.99
N ARG A 4 -46.31 33.75 40.73
CA ARG A 4 -46.36 32.91 39.53
C ARG A 4 -44.95 32.41 39.23
N ALA A 5 -44.77 31.10 39.11
CA ALA A 5 -43.65 30.52 38.38
C ALA A 5 -43.96 30.66 36.88
N ALA A 6 -43.10 31.34 36.14
CA ALA A 6 -43.14 31.39 34.70
C ALA A 6 -42.50 30.10 34.17
N LEU A 7 -43.28 29.27 33.47
CA LEU A 7 -42.73 28.29 32.54
C LEU A 7 -42.02 29.06 31.42
N LEU A 8 -40.70 28.92 31.32
CA LEU A 8 -40.00 29.18 30.07
C LEU A 8 -40.19 27.94 29.20
N LEU A 9 -41.02 28.04 28.17
CA LEU A 9 -40.92 27.15 27.01
C LEU A 9 -39.60 27.48 26.31
N ILE A 10 -38.62 26.58 26.39
CA ILE A 10 -37.52 26.55 25.42
C ILE A 10 -38.10 25.85 24.20
N ALA A 11 -38.66 26.63 23.27
CA ALA A 11 -38.84 26.16 21.91
C ALA A 11 -37.44 26.08 21.31
N GLY A 12 -36.95 24.85 21.10
CA GLY A 12 -35.73 24.61 20.34
C GLY A 12 -35.90 25.20 18.95
N LEU A 13 -35.13 26.24 18.66
CA LEU A 13 -34.97 26.77 17.32
C LEU A 13 -34.10 25.76 16.56
N ALA A 14 -34.73 24.80 15.88
CA ALA A 14 -34.09 24.17 14.73
C ALA A 14 -33.77 25.28 13.72
N PRO A 15 -32.54 25.37 13.19
CA PRO A 15 -32.25 26.34 12.14
C PRO A 15 -33.10 25.98 10.93
N ALA A 16 -34.02 26.89 10.58
CA ALA A 16 -34.91 26.78 9.44
C ALA A 16 -34.10 26.87 8.12
N TRP A 17 -33.59 25.73 7.67
CA TRP A 17 -33.05 25.51 6.33
C TRP A 17 -34.09 24.80 5.44
N PHE A 18 -35.36 25.19 5.50
CA PHE A 18 -36.38 24.63 4.60
C PHE A 18 -37.39 25.70 4.22
N ALA A 19 -37.06 26.51 3.20
CA ALA A 19 -38.00 27.24 2.34
C ALA A 19 -37.28 28.15 1.33
N ALA A 20 -36.41 27.57 0.51
CA ALA A 20 -36.12 28.08 -0.83
C ALA A 20 -36.31 26.89 -1.79
N ALA A 21 -36.72 27.12 -3.04
CA ALA A 21 -36.75 26.05 -4.03
C ALA A 21 -35.36 25.38 -4.03
N GLN A 22 -35.29 24.15 -3.53
CA GLN A 22 -34.02 23.51 -3.20
C GLN A 22 -33.28 23.29 -4.52
N GLU A 23 -32.17 24.01 -4.69
CA GLU A 23 -31.20 23.78 -5.76
C GLU A 23 -30.83 22.29 -5.73
N ASN A 24 -30.71 21.64 -6.90
CA ASN A 24 -30.36 20.23 -6.98
C ASN A 24 -29.06 20.03 -6.16
N PRO A 25 -29.06 19.22 -5.08
CA PRO A 25 -27.93 19.14 -4.15
C PRO A 25 -26.66 18.61 -4.81
N MET A 26 -26.78 17.97 -5.98
CA MET A 26 -25.66 17.46 -6.79
C MET A 26 -24.77 18.56 -7.36
N VAL A 27 -25.17 19.84 -7.30
CA VAL A 27 -24.24 20.97 -7.52
C VAL A 27 -23.07 20.97 -6.52
N ASN A 28 -23.18 20.22 -5.43
CA ASN A 28 -22.13 20.02 -4.42
C ASN A 28 -21.32 18.73 -4.64
N GLN A 29 -21.52 18.01 -5.75
CA GLN A 29 -20.70 16.85 -6.09
C GLN A 29 -19.26 17.31 -6.32
N ARG A 30 -18.32 16.69 -5.60
CA ARG A 30 -16.88 16.95 -5.70
C ARG A 30 -16.18 15.63 -5.93
N TRP A 31 -15.09 15.72 -6.68
CA TRP A 31 -14.24 14.59 -7.04
C TRP A 31 -12.86 14.79 -6.41
N ASN A 32 -12.22 13.69 -6.04
CA ASN A 32 -10.79 13.70 -5.72
C ASN A 32 -10.16 12.39 -6.22
N ILE A 33 -8.83 12.34 -6.24
CA ILE A 33 -8.09 11.14 -6.63
C ILE A 33 -7.55 10.48 -5.36
N PHE A 34 -7.84 9.19 -5.21
CA PHE A 34 -7.16 8.32 -4.27
C PHE A 34 -5.92 7.75 -4.98
N ASP A 35 -4.74 8.30 -4.68
CA ASP A 35 -3.47 7.97 -5.36
C ASP A 35 -2.36 7.77 -4.32
N TYR A 36 -2.11 6.50 -3.94
CA TYR A 36 -1.11 6.18 -2.92
C TYR A 36 -0.21 4.99 -3.28
N ASN A 37 -0.81 3.81 -3.52
CA ASN A 37 -0.07 2.57 -3.82
C ASN A 37 -0.23 2.15 -5.30
N LEU A 38 -0.22 0.86 -5.60
CA LEU A 38 -0.39 0.33 -6.96
C LEU A 38 -1.82 0.42 -7.48
N VAL A 39 -2.81 0.72 -6.63
CA VAL A 39 -4.18 1.02 -7.06
C VAL A 39 -4.43 2.51 -6.92
N ARG A 40 -4.95 3.15 -7.97
CA ARG A 40 -5.45 4.54 -7.89
C ARG A 40 -6.81 4.70 -8.56
N THR A 41 -7.67 5.56 -8.02
CA THR A 41 -9.00 5.81 -8.60
C THR A 41 -9.51 7.22 -8.27
N GLN A 42 -10.34 7.79 -9.15
CA GLN A 42 -11.18 8.94 -8.84
C GLN A 42 -12.41 8.49 -8.08
N PHE A 43 -12.71 9.17 -6.99
CA PHE A 43 -13.93 8.96 -6.21
C PHE A 43 -14.61 10.30 -5.95
N ASN A 44 -15.90 10.25 -5.60
CA ASN A 44 -16.66 11.45 -5.33
C ASN A 44 -17.33 11.42 -3.94
N ASN A 45 -17.86 12.57 -3.53
CA ASN A 45 -18.57 12.71 -2.27
C ASN A 45 -20.04 12.23 -2.28
N THR A 46 -20.47 11.51 -3.32
CA THR A 46 -21.76 10.80 -3.36
C THR A 46 -21.60 9.31 -3.08
N GLY A 47 -20.38 8.85 -2.84
CA GLY A 47 -20.05 7.46 -2.55
C GLY A 47 -19.67 6.62 -3.76
N LEU A 48 -19.53 7.23 -4.93
CA LEU A 48 -19.04 6.55 -6.13
C LEU A 48 -17.51 6.47 -6.08
N LEU A 49 -16.97 5.30 -6.41
CA LEU A 49 -15.53 4.99 -6.26
C LEU A 49 -14.76 5.00 -7.58
N CYS A 50 -15.44 5.16 -8.71
CA CYS A 50 -14.89 5.39 -10.05
C CYS A 50 -15.99 5.87 -10.99
N ASP A 51 -15.62 6.52 -12.10
CA ASP A 51 -16.54 6.86 -13.18
C ASP A 51 -15.81 6.62 -14.50
N GLY A 52 -15.91 5.39 -14.97
CA GLY A 52 -15.34 4.93 -16.23
C GLY A 52 -16.17 5.35 -17.45
N ASN A 53 -17.46 5.63 -17.27
CA ASN A 53 -18.44 6.04 -18.28
C ASN A 53 -18.25 5.43 -19.68
N GLN A 54 -18.38 4.10 -19.79
CA GLN A 54 -18.26 3.39 -21.07
C GLN A 54 -19.21 3.95 -22.16
N GLN A 55 -20.36 4.47 -21.76
CA GLN A 55 -21.39 5.00 -22.66
C GLN A 55 -21.00 6.33 -23.31
N ASN A 56 -20.28 7.17 -22.57
CA ASN A 56 -19.86 8.49 -23.01
C ASN A 56 -18.49 8.81 -22.46
N MET A 57 -17.50 8.10 -22.97
CA MET A 57 -16.06 8.33 -22.89
C MET A 57 -15.59 9.78 -22.57
N PRO A 58 -16.08 10.85 -23.23
CA PRO A 58 -15.80 12.25 -22.84
C PRO A 58 -16.21 12.69 -21.42
N LEU A 59 -17.17 12.02 -20.79
CA LEU A 59 -17.69 12.28 -19.44
C LEU A 59 -16.91 11.53 -18.37
N ALA A 60 -16.23 10.46 -18.75
CA ALA A 60 -15.49 9.64 -17.82
C ALA A 60 -14.32 10.36 -17.13
N ARG A 61 -13.90 9.79 -16.01
CA ARG A 61 -13.01 10.41 -15.04
C ARG A 61 -11.83 9.51 -14.69
N PRO A 62 -10.83 9.42 -15.59
CA PRO A 62 -9.60 8.67 -15.30
C PRO A 62 -8.75 9.35 -14.22
N PRO A 63 -8.08 8.62 -13.32
CA PRO A 63 -8.03 7.16 -13.26
C PRO A 63 -9.32 6.56 -12.71
N ALA A 64 -9.77 5.45 -13.28
CA ALA A 64 -10.91 4.66 -12.81
C ALA A 64 -10.41 3.25 -12.46
N PHE A 65 -10.04 3.06 -11.18
CA PHE A 65 -9.27 1.91 -10.70
C PHE A 65 -8.12 1.49 -11.65
N GLU A 66 -7.11 2.33 -11.77
CA GLU A 66 -5.91 2.02 -12.54
C GLU A 66 -4.97 1.10 -11.74
N TYR A 67 -4.51 0.03 -12.39
CA TYR A 67 -3.58 -0.92 -11.79
C TYR A 67 -2.62 -1.56 -12.83
N PRO A 68 -1.31 -1.67 -12.54
CA PRO A 68 -0.61 -0.96 -11.49
C PRO A 68 -0.63 0.55 -11.74
N ASN A 69 -0.56 1.35 -10.69
CA ASN A 69 -0.55 2.80 -10.74
C ASN A 69 0.56 3.31 -11.68
N GLY A 70 0.19 4.16 -12.65
CA GLY A 70 1.09 4.69 -13.66
C GLY A 70 1.15 3.87 -14.95
N SER A 71 0.45 2.72 -15.01
CA SER A 71 0.32 1.91 -16.22
C SER A 71 -0.56 2.57 -17.30
N GLY A 72 -1.53 3.38 -16.88
CA GLY A 72 -2.60 3.89 -17.74
C GLY A 72 -3.68 2.85 -18.09
N ILE A 73 -3.66 1.66 -17.48
CA ILE A 73 -4.61 0.56 -17.67
C ILE A 73 -5.66 0.64 -16.55
N GLN A 74 -6.93 0.81 -16.91
CA GLN A 74 -8.02 1.12 -16.00
C GLN A 74 -9.09 0.04 -16.07
N TYR A 75 -9.77 -0.22 -14.97
CA TYR A 75 -10.71 -1.34 -14.86
C TYR A 75 -12.10 -0.91 -14.42
N GLY A 76 -12.26 0.25 -13.76
CA GLY A 76 -13.48 0.59 -13.04
C GLY A 76 -14.49 1.39 -13.82
N THR A 77 -15.59 0.76 -14.23
CA THR A 77 -16.73 1.47 -14.82
C THR A 77 -17.55 2.16 -13.73
N SER A 78 -18.08 1.38 -12.79
CA SER A 78 -18.90 1.87 -11.68
C SER A 78 -18.74 0.97 -10.47
N VAL A 79 -18.25 1.51 -9.35
CA VAL A 79 -18.16 0.76 -8.09
C VAL A 79 -18.76 1.61 -6.99
N GLY A 80 -19.72 1.03 -6.28
CA GLY A 80 -20.51 1.74 -5.30
C GLY A 80 -21.32 0.81 -4.40
N VAL A 81 -22.27 1.38 -3.69
CA VAL A 81 -23.16 0.64 -2.78
C VAL A 81 -24.61 0.88 -3.14
N VAL A 82 -25.42 -0.17 -2.94
CA VAL A 82 -26.87 -0.13 -3.09
C VAL A 82 -27.55 -0.48 -1.78
N LEU A 83 -28.61 0.23 -1.44
CA LEU A 83 -29.45 -0.01 -0.27
C LEU A 83 -30.86 -0.33 -0.75
N GLY A 84 -31.42 -1.44 -0.30
CA GLY A 84 -32.76 -1.85 -0.73
C GLY A 84 -33.64 -2.34 0.41
N ALA A 85 -34.94 -2.09 0.32
CA ALA A 85 -35.92 -2.52 1.31
C ALA A 85 -37.28 -2.83 0.65
N PRO A 86 -38.11 -3.71 1.23
CA PRO A 86 -39.42 -4.02 0.68
C PRO A 86 -40.35 -2.80 0.74
N ALA A 87 -41.43 -2.86 -0.05
CA ALA A 87 -42.34 -1.73 -0.27
C ALA A 87 -43.12 -1.26 0.97
N ASP A 88 -43.27 -2.10 1.99
CA ASP A 88 -44.12 -1.89 3.16
C ASP A 88 -43.44 -1.13 4.30
N GLN A 89 -42.58 -0.17 3.94
CA GLN A 89 -41.94 0.73 4.91
C GLN A 89 -42.92 1.70 5.55
N LEU A 90 -42.61 2.09 6.79
CA LEU A 90 -43.35 3.12 7.49
C LEU A 90 -43.00 4.53 6.97
N PRO A 91 -43.93 5.51 7.01
CA PRO A 91 -43.70 6.83 6.43
C PRO A 91 -42.49 7.60 6.99
N GLY A 92 -42.05 7.30 8.22
CA GLY A 92 -40.86 7.93 8.80
C GLY A 92 -39.54 7.33 8.33
N ALA A 93 -39.54 6.14 7.72
CA ALA A 93 -38.36 5.44 7.23
C ALA A 93 -37.96 5.83 5.80
N VAL A 94 -38.86 6.51 5.08
CA VAL A 94 -38.76 6.78 3.64
C VAL A 94 -39.07 8.24 3.31
N GLY A 95 -38.61 8.67 2.14
CA GLY A 95 -38.98 9.93 1.52
C GLY A 95 -39.70 9.72 0.19
N GLY A 96 -40.40 10.76 -0.27
CA GLY A 96 -41.10 10.74 -1.56
C GLY A 96 -42.51 10.16 -1.52
N ASP A 97 -43.07 9.89 -2.71
CA ASP A 97 -44.38 9.27 -2.90
C ASP A 97 -44.19 7.88 -3.52
N ASN A 98 -44.82 6.86 -2.94
CA ASN A 98 -44.74 5.47 -3.40
C ASN A 98 -46.15 4.88 -3.50
N ALA A 99 -47.01 5.53 -4.28
CA ALA A 99 -48.42 5.14 -4.42
C ALA A 99 -48.61 3.74 -5.03
N ASP A 100 -47.61 3.28 -5.81
CA ASP A 100 -47.60 1.97 -6.47
C ASP A 100 -47.12 0.83 -5.56
N GLN A 101 -46.69 1.13 -4.33
CA GLN A 101 -46.19 0.17 -3.34
C GLN A 101 -45.05 -0.70 -3.89
N LYS A 102 -44.01 -0.04 -4.40
CA LYS A 102 -42.83 -0.68 -4.97
C LYS A 102 -41.70 -0.78 -3.96
N PRO A 103 -40.80 -1.77 -4.06
CA PRO A 103 -39.61 -1.83 -3.21
C PRO A 103 -38.71 -0.61 -3.44
N TYR A 104 -37.93 -0.27 -2.43
CA TYR A 104 -37.00 0.85 -2.43
C TYR A 104 -35.61 0.36 -2.87
N LEU A 105 -34.91 1.16 -3.68
CA LEU A 105 -33.51 0.92 -4.03
C LEU A 105 -32.77 2.26 -4.23
N ASP A 106 -31.81 2.53 -3.36
CA ASP A 106 -30.95 3.72 -3.40
C ASP A 106 -29.52 3.32 -3.76
N GLY A 107 -28.95 3.89 -4.82
CA GLY A 107 -27.60 3.60 -5.28
C GLY A 107 -26.68 4.82 -5.19
N THR A 108 -25.37 4.58 -5.03
CA THR A 108 -24.33 5.61 -5.17
C THR A 108 -23.73 5.65 -6.58
N MET A 109 -24.32 4.93 -7.54
CA MET A 109 -23.77 4.66 -8.88
C MET A 109 -24.14 5.76 -9.89
N ASP A 110 -23.33 5.91 -10.94
CA ASP A 110 -23.61 6.77 -12.11
C ASP A 110 -22.99 6.13 -13.37
N GLU A 111 -23.72 5.23 -14.04
CA GLU A 111 -23.24 4.56 -15.27
C GLU A 111 -23.58 5.32 -16.56
N GLY A 112 -24.12 6.54 -16.45
CA GLY A 112 -24.43 7.42 -17.56
C GLY A 112 -25.86 7.33 -18.09
N SER A 113 -26.12 8.10 -19.17
CA SER A 113 -27.46 8.46 -19.69
C SER A 113 -28.32 7.32 -20.28
N ALA A 114 -28.02 6.06 -20.01
CA ALA A 114 -28.89 4.95 -20.34
C ALA A 114 -30.18 5.07 -19.53
N ALA A 115 -31.14 5.75 -20.15
CA ALA A 115 -32.41 6.24 -19.63
C ALA A 115 -33.36 5.19 -19.02
N PHE A 116 -32.96 4.50 -17.96
CA PHE A 116 -33.75 3.43 -17.33
C PHE A 116 -34.25 3.83 -15.93
N TRP A 117 -33.37 4.12 -14.98
CA TRP A 117 -33.71 4.67 -13.66
C TRP A 117 -32.57 5.56 -13.12
N SER A 118 -32.86 6.41 -12.12
CA SER A 118 -31.85 7.31 -11.54
C SER A 118 -30.92 6.53 -10.61
N GLU A 119 -29.67 6.32 -10.95
CA GLU A 119 -28.74 5.51 -10.13
C GLU A 119 -28.10 6.31 -8.99
N GLU A 120 -28.08 7.64 -9.07
CA GLU A 120 -27.51 8.56 -8.07
C GLU A 120 -28.53 9.01 -6.99
N HIS A 121 -28.90 8.12 -6.07
CA HIS A 121 -29.84 8.43 -4.98
C HIS A 121 -29.20 9.02 -3.73
N PHE A 122 -27.89 9.25 -3.73
CA PHE A 122 -27.21 9.89 -2.62
C PHE A 122 -26.71 11.29 -2.96
N ALA A 123 -27.20 12.27 -2.20
CA ALA A 123 -26.81 13.65 -2.36
C ALA A 123 -25.68 14.03 -1.39
N PRO A 124 -24.65 14.75 -1.86
CA PRO A 124 -23.57 15.18 -1.01
C PRO A 124 -24.01 16.39 -0.17
N TYR A 125 -23.42 16.54 1.01
CA TYR A 125 -23.61 17.75 1.79
C TYR A 125 -22.71 18.91 1.29
N PRO A 126 -23.21 20.17 1.31
CA PRO A 126 -22.50 21.31 0.73
C PRO A 126 -21.20 21.72 1.42
N PHE A 127 -20.92 21.20 2.62
CA PHE A 127 -19.70 21.49 3.39
C PHE A 127 -18.65 20.37 3.31
N LEU A 128 -18.92 19.26 2.63
CA LEU A 128 -17.96 18.15 2.57
C LEU A 128 -16.97 18.38 1.45
N GLY A 129 -15.83 18.95 1.83
CA GLY A 129 -14.73 19.32 0.94
C GLY A 129 -14.67 20.80 0.62
N THR A 130 -13.84 21.14 -0.35
CA THR A 130 -13.80 22.49 -0.94
C THR A 130 -14.84 22.63 -2.05
N VAL A 131 -14.85 23.80 -2.68
CA VAL A 131 -15.65 24.02 -3.91
C VAL A 131 -15.18 23.16 -5.09
N GLU A 132 -14.03 22.47 -4.99
CA GLU A 132 -13.46 21.67 -6.09
C GLU A 132 -13.22 20.20 -5.72
N ARG A 133 -12.80 19.89 -4.48
CA ARG A 133 -12.29 18.57 -4.09
C ARG A 133 -12.92 18.02 -2.81
N THR A 134 -13.09 16.69 -2.79
CA THR A 134 -13.51 15.90 -1.63
C THR A 134 -12.34 15.67 -0.64
N PRO A 135 -12.57 15.62 0.69
CA PRO A 135 -11.50 15.51 1.69
C PRO A 135 -10.63 14.25 1.58
N MET A 136 -9.32 14.44 1.66
CA MET A 136 -8.27 13.42 1.72
C MET A 136 -7.24 13.79 2.80
N SER A 137 -6.76 12.82 3.57
CA SER A 137 -5.87 13.08 4.73
C SER A 137 -4.49 13.64 4.34
N ASP A 138 -4.02 13.32 3.14
CA ASP A 138 -2.74 13.72 2.55
C ASP A 138 -2.87 14.97 1.64
N ASP A 139 -4.09 15.37 1.29
CA ASP A 139 -4.41 16.63 0.61
C ASP A 139 -5.18 17.57 1.55
N VAL A 140 -4.46 18.21 2.47
CA VAL A 140 -5.06 19.14 3.46
C VAL A 140 -5.81 20.31 2.79
N GLU A 141 -5.47 20.66 1.55
CA GLU A 141 -6.17 21.71 0.79
C GLU A 141 -7.56 21.27 0.31
N SER A 142 -7.87 19.97 0.34
CA SER A 142 -9.22 19.45 0.05
C SER A 142 -10.18 19.58 1.23
N TRP A 143 -9.70 19.96 2.42
CA TRP A 143 -10.50 19.99 3.63
C TRP A 143 -11.45 21.20 3.64
N PRO A 144 -12.68 21.05 4.18
CA PRO A 144 -13.54 22.19 4.45
C PRO A 144 -12.98 23.08 5.56
N ASP A 145 -13.20 24.39 5.42
CA ASP A 145 -12.85 25.38 6.44
C ASP A 145 -14.05 26.30 6.75
N PRO A 146 -14.67 26.20 7.94
CA PRO A 146 -14.40 25.22 8.99
C PRO A 146 -15.04 23.84 8.70
N TRP A 147 -14.53 22.78 9.32
CA TRP A 147 -15.27 21.52 9.46
C TRP A 147 -16.55 21.74 10.28
N PRO A 148 -17.66 21.04 9.98
CA PRO A 148 -18.86 21.08 10.82
C PRO A 148 -18.63 20.31 12.13
N ASP A 149 -19.32 20.72 13.20
CA ASP A 149 -19.27 20.02 14.48
C ASP A 149 -20.11 18.73 14.50
N VAL A 150 -21.09 18.61 13.58
CA VAL A 150 -22.01 17.47 13.45
C VAL A 150 -22.30 17.15 11.99
N LEU A 151 -22.59 15.88 11.72
CA LEU A 151 -23.22 15.45 10.47
C LEU A 151 -24.69 15.95 10.44
N PRO A 152 -25.16 16.64 9.40
CA PRO A 152 -26.45 17.33 9.45
C PRO A 152 -27.67 16.42 9.40
N GLY A 153 -27.61 15.26 8.73
CA GLY A 153 -28.72 14.33 8.68
C GLY A 153 -28.89 13.61 10.00
N SER A 154 -27.81 12.99 10.49
CA SER A 154 -27.79 12.24 11.74
C SER A 154 -27.74 13.10 13.01
N GLY A 155 -27.21 14.32 12.92
CA GLY A 155 -26.91 15.17 14.08
C GLY A 155 -25.77 14.64 14.96
N ARG A 156 -25.06 13.59 14.51
CA ARG A 156 -23.97 12.99 15.27
C ARG A 156 -22.72 13.88 15.26
N PRO A 157 -21.95 13.94 16.37
CA PRO A 157 -20.69 14.66 16.40
C PRO A 157 -19.72 14.18 15.31
N LEU A 158 -19.11 15.12 14.60
CA LEU A 158 -18.02 14.83 13.68
C LEU A 158 -16.70 15.21 14.35
N ALA A 159 -15.89 14.21 14.70
CA ALA A 159 -14.58 14.43 15.28
C ALA A 159 -13.50 14.51 14.19
N VAL A 160 -12.63 15.52 14.28
CA VAL A 160 -11.54 15.78 13.33
C VAL A 160 -10.23 16.00 14.08
N GLY A 161 -9.14 15.44 13.58
CA GLY A 161 -7.82 15.49 14.22
C GLY A 161 -7.59 14.38 15.23
N SER A 162 -7.11 14.70 16.43
CA SER A 162 -6.67 13.69 17.41
C SER A 162 -7.80 12.83 18.02
N GLU A 163 -9.06 13.16 17.74
CA GLU A 163 -10.24 12.47 18.28
C GLU A 163 -11.09 11.82 17.18
N GLY A 164 -10.64 11.84 15.91
CA GLY A 164 -11.42 11.34 14.79
C GLY A 164 -10.65 11.40 13.46
N TRP A 165 -11.31 11.82 12.38
CA TRP A 165 -10.70 11.80 11.04
C TRP A 165 -9.59 12.87 10.89
N PRO A 166 -8.43 12.59 10.26
CA PRO A 166 -7.95 11.27 9.85
C PRO A 166 -7.64 10.37 11.05
N GLY A 167 -8.27 9.18 11.05
CA GLY A 167 -8.33 8.25 12.18
C GLY A 167 -9.62 7.41 12.16
N PHE A 168 -9.45 6.09 12.19
CA PHE A 168 -10.54 5.09 12.14
C PHE A 168 -10.45 4.03 13.25
N GLY A 169 -9.36 3.99 14.02
CA GLY A 169 -9.23 3.03 15.10
C GLY A 169 -10.26 3.25 16.23
N PRO A 170 -10.46 2.28 17.15
CA PRO A 170 -11.48 2.37 18.19
C PRO A 170 -11.42 3.62 19.09
N GLY A 171 -10.26 4.27 19.19
CA GLY A 171 -10.04 5.53 19.92
C GLY A 171 -9.90 6.77 19.04
N GLY A 172 -10.14 6.66 17.72
CA GLY A 172 -9.91 7.73 16.74
C GLY A 172 -8.46 7.84 16.27
N GLU A 173 -7.63 6.82 16.52
CA GLU A 173 -6.24 6.80 16.06
C GLU A 173 -6.14 6.57 14.54
N LYS A 174 -5.07 7.12 13.95
CA LYS A 174 -4.67 6.89 12.57
C LYS A 174 -4.23 5.43 12.42
N VAL A 175 -4.97 4.66 11.64
CA VAL A 175 -4.65 3.26 11.33
C VAL A 175 -4.11 3.07 9.92
N ALA A 176 -4.41 3.96 8.98
CA ALA A 176 -3.99 3.92 7.57
C ALA A 176 -3.16 5.16 7.22
N GLU A 177 -2.22 5.06 6.26
CA GLU A 177 -1.39 6.19 5.83
C GLU A 177 -2.19 7.27 5.12
N VAL A 178 -3.13 6.86 4.27
CA VAL A 178 -4.05 7.73 3.52
C VAL A 178 -5.49 7.32 3.80
N GLU A 179 -6.32 8.33 4.08
CA GLU A 179 -7.74 8.17 4.35
C GLU A 179 -8.58 9.24 3.63
N SER A 180 -9.65 8.81 2.96
CA SER A 180 -10.68 9.72 2.41
C SER A 180 -11.84 9.89 3.39
N PHE A 181 -12.63 10.97 3.24
CA PHE A 181 -13.86 11.14 4.02
C PHE A 181 -14.96 11.78 3.20
N THR A 182 -16.10 11.09 3.09
CA THR A 182 -17.32 11.60 2.46
C THR A 182 -18.54 11.24 3.29
N SER A 183 -19.61 11.99 3.11
CA SER A 183 -20.90 11.72 3.74
C SER A 183 -22.02 12.26 2.85
N MET A 184 -23.09 11.51 2.76
CA MET A 184 -24.19 11.76 1.83
C MET A 184 -25.50 11.25 2.40
N TYR A 185 -26.62 11.71 1.86
CA TYR A 185 -27.95 11.34 2.34
C TYR A 185 -28.85 10.88 1.20
N GLY A 186 -29.76 9.97 1.53
CA GLY A 186 -30.77 9.45 0.62
C GLY A 186 -31.65 10.59 0.09
N TRP A 187 -31.81 10.61 -1.22
CA TRP A 187 -32.50 11.67 -1.95
C TRP A 187 -33.15 11.11 -3.21
N LYS A 188 -34.04 11.91 -3.79
CA LYS A 188 -34.91 11.54 -4.91
C LYS A 188 -34.22 11.17 -6.25
N GLY A 189 -32.90 11.25 -6.36
CA GLY A 189 -32.17 10.99 -7.61
C GLY A 189 -32.01 12.21 -8.55
N THR A 190 -30.96 12.21 -9.36
CA THR A 190 -30.65 13.23 -10.39
C THR A 190 -31.64 13.24 -11.56
N ASP A 191 -32.00 12.06 -12.08
CA ASP A 191 -32.75 11.93 -13.34
C ASP A 191 -34.27 12.02 -13.22
N ALA A 192 -34.77 12.08 -11.98
CA ALA A 192 -36.17 12.44 -11.70
C ALA A 192 -36.53 13.85 -12.21
N GLN A 193 -35.54 14.72 -12.49
CA GLN A 193 -35.76 16.02 -13.13
C GLN A 193 -35.65 16.00 -14.66
N GLU A 194 -34.86 15.10 -15.25
CA GLU A 194 -34.54 15.13 -16.68
C GLU A 194 -35.55 14.34 -17.55
N SER A 195 -36.13 13.27 -17.01
CA SER A 195 -37.10 12.42 -17.71
C SER A 195 -38.54 12.96 -17.73
N GLY A 196 -38.85 13.98 -16.92
CA GLY A 196 -40.21 14.47 -16.71
C GLY A 196 -41.11 13.51 -15.93
N ALA A 197 -40.56 12.43 -15.38
CA ALA A 197 -41.24 11.52 -14.46
C ALA A 197 -41.40 12.19 -13.09
N THR A 198 -42.51 12.91 -12.89
CA THR A 198 -42.82 13.57 -11.61
C THR A 198 -43.69 12.71 -10.68
N GLU A 199 -44.04 11.49 -11.08
CA GLU A 199 -44.95 10.61 -10.35
C GLU A 199 -44.14 9.44 -9.76
N ASN A 200 -44.30 9.17 -8.46
CA ASN A 200 -43.74 8.04 -7.70
C ASN A 200 -42.21 8.00 -7.46
N VAL A 201 -41.57 9.14 -7.20
CA VAL A 201 -40.17 9.15 -6.73
C VAL A 201 -40.13 8.88 -5.24
N HIS A 202 -39.34 7.89 -4.81
CA HIS A 202 -39.27 7.39 -3.44
C HIS A 202 -37.85 6.92 -3.10
N TRP A 203 -37.43 7.05 -1.84
CA TRP A 203 -36.09 6.71 -1.35
C TRP A 203 -36.12 6.38 0.15
N LEU A 204 -35.06 5.80 0.69
CA LEU A 204 -34.87 5.51 2.12
C LEU A 204 -34.29 6.74 2.84
N ASN A 205 -34.75 7.01 4.06
CA ASN A 205 -34.20 8.08 4.91
C ASN A 205 -32.90 7.60 5.56
N THR A 206 -31.83 7.53 4.77
CA THR A 206 -30.52 7.07 5.20
C THR A 206 -29.44 8.15 5.07
N GLU A 207 -28.44 8.12 5.95
CA GLU A 207 -27.17 8.83 5.79
C GLU A 207 -26.06 7.78 5.61
N LEU A 208 -25.19 8.01 4.64
CA LEU A 208 -23.98 7.24 4.43
C LEU A 208 -22.77 8.08 4.81
N THR A 209 -21.76 7.45 5.40
CA THR A 209 -20.40 7.99 5.47
C THR A 209 -19.47 6.99 4.81
N CYS A 210 -18.64 7.45 3.87
CA CYS A 210 -17.66 6.61 3.17
C CYS A 210 -16.23 7.06 3.50
N ARG A 211 -15.36 6.08 3.75
CA ARG A 211 -13.91 6.26 3.96
C ARG A 211 -13.16 5.22 3.13
N GLY A 212 -12.20 5.68 2.33
CA GLY A 212 -11.18 4.84 1.70
C GLY A 212 -9.92 4.81 2.55
N LEU A 213 -9.27 3.67 2.68
CA LEU A 213 -8.10 3.44 3.52
C LEU A 213 -7.01 2.71 2.72
N SER A 214 -5.77 3.20 2.79
CA SER A 214 -4.58 2.52 2.24
C SER A 214 -3.38 2.62 3.16
N TRP A 215 -2.54 1.58 3.13
CA TRP A 215 -1.39 1.39 4.01
C TRP A 215 -0.08 1.33 3.25
N SER A 216 1.02 1.75 3.86
CA SER A 216 2.37 1.54 3.35
C SER A 216 2.80 0.07 3.42
N GLY A 217 3.63 -0.35 2.47
CA GLY A 217 4.30 -1.65 2.46
C GLY A 217 3.78 -2.60 1.39
N SER A 218 4.67 -3.46 0.89
CA SER A 218 4.43 -4.32 -0.27
C SER A 218 3.37 -5.41 -0.07
N LEU A 219 2.83 -5.55 1.15
CA LEU A 219 1.71 -6.45 1.43
C LEU A 219 0.34 -5.77 1.23
N TYR A 220 0.32 -4.43 1.15
CA TYR A 220 -0.89 -3.63 1.23
C TYR A 220 -1.05 -2.69 0.03
N GLU A 221 -0.27 -2.94 -1.02
CA GLU A 221 -0.17 -2.04 -2.16
C GLU A 221 -1.19 -2.31 -3.29
N ASP A 222 -1.81 -3.48 -3.27
CA ASP A 222 -2.68 -4.00 -4.35
C ASP A 222 -4.19 -3.88 -4.08
N PHE A 223 -4.58 -3.16 -3.02
CA PHE A 223 -5.99 -2.95 -2.68
C PHE A 223 -6.24 -1.61 -1.98
N ILE A 224 -7.50 -1.18 -2.03
CA ILE A 224 -8.04 -0.07 -1.22
C ILE A 224 -9.19 -0.63 -0.40
N VAL A 225 -9.21 -0.37 0.90
CA VAL A 225 -10.33 -0.75 1.79
C VAL A 225 -11.33 0.40 1.83
N TRP A 226 -12.60 0.10 1.64
CA TRP A 226 -13.71 1.04 1.70
C TRP A 226 -14.63 0.70 2.85
N VAL A 227 -14.96 1.71 3.66
CA VAL A 227 -15.85 1.62 4.80
C VAL A 227 -17.06 2.52 4.56
N TYR A 228 -18.24 1.93 4.49
CA TYR A 228 -19.51 2.64 4.42
C TYR A 228 -20.28 2.41 5.72
N THR A 229 -20.60 3.47 6.46
CA THR A 229 -21.56 3.38 7.56
C THR A 229 -22.94 3.78 7.06
N VAL A 230 -23.95 2.96 7.33
CA VAL A 230 -25.35 3.20 6.98
C VAL A 230 -26.12 3.59 8.24
N GLU A 231 -26.65 4.81 8.29
CA GLU A 231 -27.47 5.31 9.39
C GLU A 231 -28.91 5.55 8.96
N ASN A 232 -29.88 5.14 9.77
CA ASN A 232 -31.27 5.55 9.61
C ASN A 232 -31.48 6.94 10.22
N ILE A 233 -31.67 7.96 9.38
CA ILE A 233 -31.93 9.34 9.80
C ILE A 233 -33.44 9.69 9.85
N GLY A 234 -34.28 8.70 9.62
CA GLY A 234 -35.73 8.78 9.69
C GLY A 234 -36.29 8.79 11.12
N THR A 235 -37.62 8.72 11.23
CA THR A 235 -38.33 8.64 12.52
C THR A 235 -38.97 7.29 12.82
N ASP A 236 -38.98 6.39 11.83
CA ASP A 236 -39.45 5.01 11.96
C ASP A 236 -38.32 4.04 11.54
N PRO A 237 -38.32 2.78 12.03
CA PRO A 237 -37.35 1.77 11.60
C PRO A 237 -37.47 1.48 10.11
N ILE A 238 -36.33 1.27 9.44
CA ILE A 238 -36.28 0.63 8.12
C ILE A 238 -36.31 -0.87 8.36
N GLN A 239 -37.29 -1.57 7.78
CA GLN A 239 -37.48 -3.01 7.96
C GLN A 239 -36.93 -3.79 6.77
N ASP A 240 -36.30 -4.93 7.04
CA ASP A 240 -35.72 -5.83 6.03
C ASP A 240 -34.80 -5.09 5.04
N LEU A 241 -33.99 -4.15 5.55
CA LEU A 241 -32.95 -3.47 4.78
C LEU A 241 -31.91 -4.48 4.33
N ARG A 242 -31.44 -4.32 3.09
CA ARG A 242 -30.29 -5.01 2.52
C ARG A 242 -29.30 -3.98 2.01
N VAL A 243 -28.02 -4.31 2.14
CA VAL A 243 -26.92 -3.51 1.61
C VAL A 243 -26.12 -4.37 0.66
N GLY A 244 -25.86 -3.86 -0.54
CA GLY A 244 -25.08 -4.52 -1.57
C GLY A 244 -23.85 -3.73 -1.99
N VAL A 245 -22.79 -4.45 -2.34
CA VAL A 245 -21.64 -3.91 -3.08
C VAL A 245 -21.92 -4.11 -4.56
N HIS A 246 -22.02 -3.03 -5.32
CA HIS A 246 -22.12 -3.07 -6.77
C HIS A 246 -20.71 -2.94 -7.36
N VAL A 247 -20.34 -3.91 -8.21
CA VAL A 247 -19.00 -4.04 -8.79
C VAL A 247 -19.11 -4.20 -10.30
N ASP A 248 -18.89 -3.10 -11.01
CA ASP A 248 -18.79 -3.06 -12.46
C ASP A 248 -17.33 -2.73 -12.85
N PHE A 249 -16.54 -3.79 -12.95
CA PHE A 249 -15.19 -3.74 -13.49
C PHE A 249 -15.23 -4.26 -14.93
N GLY A 250 -14.77 -3.44 -15.88
CA GLY A 250 -14.41 -3.90 -17.22
C GLY A 250 -13.03 -4.55 -17.16
N PHE A 251 -12.93 -5.81 -17.61
CA PHE A 251 -11.64 -6.52 -17.62
C PHE A 251 -10.90 -6.40 -18.95
N PHE A 252 -11.52 -5.76 -19.93
CA PHE A 252 -10.83 -5.00 -20.97
C PHE A 252 -10.34 -3.66 -20.38
N PRO A 253 -9.13 -3.17 -20.68
CA PRO A 253 -8.73 -1.88 -20.15
C PRO A 253 -9.65 -0.79 -20.68
N GLU A 254 -10.38 -0.18 -19.75
CA GLU A 254 -11.42 0.78 -20.08
C GLU A 254 -10.82 1.95 -20.88
N PHE A 255 -11.62 2.55 -21.76
CA PHE A 255 -11.30 3.67 -22.65
C PHE A 255 -10.85 3.38 -24.09
N PHE A 256 -11.03 2.17 -24.63
CA PHE A 256 -10.54 1.82 -25.96
C PHE A 256 -11.65 1.85 -27.02
N ALA A 257 -11.52 2.77 -27.98
CA ALA A 257 -12.56 3.14 -28.92
C ALA A 257 -12.89 2.05 -29.97
N ALA A 258 -13.67 1.02 -29.63
CA ALA A 258 -14.39 0.19 -30.58
C ALA A 258 -15.59 -0.54 -29.95
N PRO A 259 -16.67 -0.84 -30.69
CA PRO A 259 -17.91 -1.41 -30.16
C PRO A 259 -17.83 -2.94 -30.04
N PHE A 260 -16.69 -3.48 -29.64
CA PHE A 260 -16.53 -4.92 -29.51
C PHE A 260 -16.87 -5.31 -28.09
N TYR A 261 -18.00 -6.00 -27.98
CA TYR A 261 -18.35 -6.73 -26.77
C TYR A 261 -17.23 -7.74 -26.49
N ASP A 262 -16.66 -7.69 -25.29
CA ASP A 262 -15.63 -8.62 -24.87
C ASP A 262 -16.24 -9.75 -24.02
N GLU A 263 -15.51 -10.86 -23.91
CA GLU A 263 -15.88 -12.03 -23.12
C GLU A 263 -15.20 -11.93 -21.74
N ASP A 264 -15.71 -11.03 -20.90
CA ASP A 264 -15.28 -10.94 -19.50
C ASP A 264 -15.80 -12.15 -18.72
N ARG A 265 -14.93 -12.71 -17.86
CA ARG A 265 -15.32 -13.77 -16.94
C ARG A 265 -15.43 -13.22 -15.54
N HIS A 266 -16.57 -13.48 -14.93
CA HIS A 266 -16.86 -13.15 -13.54
C HIS A 266 -16.82 -14.42 -12.71
N TYR A 267 -16.52 -14.31 -11.43
CA TYR A 267 -16.37 -15.43 -10.53
C TYR A 267 -16.74 -15.00 -9.12
N TYR A 268 -17.25 -15.95 -8.35
CA TYR A 268 -17.45 -15.81 -6.92
C TYR A 268 -16.73 -16.89 -6.13
N ASP A 269 -15.97 -16.49 -5.11
CA ASP A 269 -15.44 -17.40 -4.09
C ASP A 269 -16.22 -17.20 -2.79
N PRO A 270 -17.15 -18.11 -2.44
CA PRO A 270 -17.97 -17.98 -1.23
C PRO A 270 -17.17 -18.16 0.07
N GLN A 271 -15.98 -18.77 0.03
CA GLN A 271 -15.14 -18.91 1.23
C GLN A 271 -14.43 -17.61 1.56
N LEU A 272 -13.97 -16.88 0.55
CA LEU A 272 -13.34 -15.56 0.70
C LEU A 272 -14.35 -14.42 0.66
N GLN A 273 -15.57 -14.66 0.18
CA GLN A 273 -16.56 -13.62 -0.16
C GLN A 273 -16.01 -12.63 -1.18
N LEU A 274 -15.39 -13.16 -2.25
CA LEU A 274 -14.69 -12.40 -3.28
C LEU A 274 -15.43 -12.54 -4.61
N ALA A 275 -15.94 -11.42 -5.12
CA ALA A 275 -16.42 -11.26 -6.48
C ALA A 275 -15.28 -10.71 -7.36
N TYR A 276 -14.96 -11.34 -8.49
CA TYR A 276 -13.79 -10.98 -9.29
C TYR A 276 -13.91 -11.40 -10.75
N GLY A 277 -13.05 -10.88 -11.61
CA GLY A 277 -12.99 -11.27 -13.01
C GLY A 277 -11.66 -11.02 -13.70
N TRP A 278 -11.64 -11.33 -15.01
CA TRP A 278 -10.51 -11.13 -15.93
C TRP A 278 -10.96 -11.25 -17.40
N ASP A 279 -10.17 -10.69 -18.32
CA ASP A 279 -10.32 -10.82 -19.79
C ASP A 279 -9.87 -12.21 -20.27
N ASP A 280 -10.77 -12.97 -20.90
CA ASP A 280 -10.47 -14.33 -21.34
C ASP A 280 -9.83 -14.46 -22.73
N ASN A 281 -9.80 -13.38 -23.51
CA ASN A 281 -9.30 -13.37 -24.89
C ASN A 281 -7.76 -13.17 -24.93
N SER A 282 -7.17 -12.73 -23.80
CA SER A 282 -5.73 -12.56 -23.56
C SER A 282 -5.04 -11.57 -24.50
N PHE A 283 -5.76 -10.58 -25.03
CA PHE A 283 -5.21 -9.63 -25.98
C PHE A 283 -6.07 -8.37 -26.15
N GLU A 284 -5.50 -7.20 -25.84
CA GLU A 284 -6.20 -5.93 -26.03
C GLU A 284 -5.44 -4.90 -26.87
N ILE A 285 -6.15 -4.08 -27.65
CA ILE A 285 -5.56 -3.05 -28.50
C ILE A 285 -5.49 -1.72 -27.75
N LEU A 286 -4.28 -1.17 -27.60
CA LEU A 286 -4.09 0.12 -26.95
C LEU A 286 -4.47 1.30 -27.86
N PRO A 287 -5.13 2.35 -27.33
CA PRO A 287 -5.58 3.53 -28.06
C PRO A 287 -4.41 4.48 -28.35
N SER A 288 -3.32 4.38 -27.57
CA SER A 288 -2.03 5.01 -27.86
C SER A 288 -1.31 4.36 -29.06
N GLY A 289 -1.85 3.26 -29.58
CA GLY A 289 -1.21 2.35 -30.53
C GLY A 289 -0.34 1.31 -29.81
N GLY A 290 -0.48 0.05 -30.21
CA GLY A 290 0.16 -1.08 -29.54
C GLY A 290 -0.88 -2.12 -29.12
N THR A 291 -0.45 -3.11 -28.35
CA THR A 291 -1.29 -4.20 -27.84
C THR A 291 -0.82 -4.56 -26.44
N VAL A 292 -1.74 -4.89 -25.54
CA VAL A 292 -1.48 -5.47 -24.21
C VAL A 292 -1.71 -6.97 -24.31
N GLY A 293 -0.76 -7.76 -23.82
CA GLY A 293 -0.96 -9.22 -23.74
C GLY A 293 -1.78 -9.59 -22.51
N GLY A 294 -2.48 -10.72 -22.51
CA GLY A 294 -3.27 -11.17 -21.36
C GLY A 294 -2.48 -11.36 -20.06
N GLU A 295 -1.17 -11.57 -20.13
CA GLU A 295 -0.28 -11.60 -18.95
C GLU A 295 -0.02 -10.21 -18.34
N GLU A 296 -0.40 -9.14 -19.05
CA GLU A 296 -0.30 -7.74 -18.62
C GLU A 296 -1.65 -7.16 -18.16
N ILE A 297 -2.76 -7.89 -18.37
CA ILE A 297 -4.10 -7.52 -17.90
C ILE A 297 -4.30 -8.11 -16.50
N ALA A 298 -4.56 -7.24 -15.52
CA ALA A 298 -4.79 -7.64 -14.15
C ALA A 298 -6.15 -8.33 -13.98
N TRP A 299 -6.17 -9.25 -13.03
CA TRP A 299 -7.37 -9.73 -12.39
C TRP A 299 -7.81 -8.70 -11.36
N GLY A 300 -9.11 -8.46 -11.23
CA GLY A 300 -9.66 -7.44 -10.33
C GLY A 300 -11.00 -7.83 -9.75
N GLY A 301 -11.39 -7.21 -8.64
CA GLY A 301 -12.64 -7.52 -7.96
C GLY A 301 -12.82 -6.82 -6.63
N ALA A 302 -13.82 -7.27 -5.86
CA ALA A 302 -14.09 -6.80 -4.51
C ALA A 302 -14.25 -7.98 -3.54
N ILE A 303 -13.57 -7.89 -2.40
CA ILE A 303 -13.75 -8.81 -1.27
C ILE A 303 -14.61 -8.14 -0.18
N ALA A 304 -15.69 -8.79 0.22
CA ALA A 304 -16.48 -8.36 1.37
C ALA A 304 -15.79 -8.78 2.67
N LEU A 305 -15.32 -7.79 3.44
CA LEU A 305 -14.64 -7.99 4.73
C LEU A 305 -15.66 -8.04 5.89
N ARG A 306 -16.73 -7.25 5.77
CA ARG A 306 -17.86 -7.22 6.71
C ARG A 306 -19.10 -6.70 6.00
N MET A 307 -20.16 -7.50 5.95
CA MET A 307 -21.47 -7.01 5.55
C MET A 307 -22.25 -6.44 6.76
N PRO A 308 -23.19 -5.50 6.55
CA PRO A 308 -24.23 -5.17 7.53
C PRO A 308 -25.10 -6.38 7.86
N GLY A 309 -25.78 -6.37 9.00
CA GLY A 309 -26.57 -7.50 9.49
C GLY A 309 -25.91 -8.22 10.67
N GLY A 310 -26.52 -9.31 11.11
CA GLY A 310 -26.16 -10.04 12.32
C GLY A 310 -24.98 -10.99 12.18
N ASP A 311 -24.76 -11.59 11.01
CA ASP A 311 -23.65 -12.54 10.79
C ASP A 311 -22.44 -11.97 10.04
N HIS A 312 -22.60 -10.76 9.49
CA HIS A 312 -21.60 -9.99 8.76
C HIS A 312 -21.08 -10.63 7.46
N ARG A 313 -21.89 -11.48 6.83
CA ARG A 313 -21.51 -12.22 5.62
C ARG A 313 -22.30 -11.80 4.39
N VAL A 314 -21.76 -12.15 3.22
CA VAL A 314 -22.50 -12.11 1.96
C VAL A 314 -23.53 -13.25 1.99
N HIS A 315 -24.79 -12.90 1.73
CA HIS A 315 -25.91 -13.84 1.63
C HIS A 315 -26.42 -14.00 0.22
N THR A 316 -26.21 -12.99 -0.62
CA THR A 316 -26.60 -13.03 -2.03
C THR A 316 -25.43 -12.65 -2.90
N TYR A 317 -25.20 -13.40 -3.96
CA TYR A 317 -24.31 -13.01 -5.05
C TYR A 317 -25.08 -13.18 -6.35
N ASP A 318 -25.20 -12.10 -7.10
CA ASP A 318 -25.74 -12.11 -8.47
C ASP A 318 -24.67 -11.56 -9.41
N VAL A 319 -24.58 -12.16 -10.59
CA VAL A 319 -23.89 -11.53 -11.72
C VAL A 319 -24.77 -11.55 -12.97
N PHE A 320 -25.07 -10.36 -13.45
CA PHE A 320 -26.05 -10.17 -14.52
C PHE A 320 -25.50 -9.27 -15.62
N HIS A 321 -26.13 -9.39 -16.79
CA HIS A 321 -25.87 -8.51 -17.91
C HIS A 321 -26.74 -7.25 -17.79
N PHE A 322 -26.12 -6.09 -17.56
CA PHE A 322 -26.85 -4.83 -17.41
C PHE A 322 -27.69 -4.49 -18.67
N TRP A 323 -27.29 -4.98 -19.86
CA TRP A 323 -27.90 -4.65 -21.16
C TRP A 323 -28.81 -5.70 -21.81
N GLN A 324 -29.13 -6.82 -21.15
CA GLN A 324 -29.99 -7.86 -21.77
C GLN A 324 -31.37 -7.30 -22.21
N ASN A 325 -31.73 -6.10 -21.76
CA ASN A 325 -33.04 -5.52 -21.86
C ASN A 325 -33.19 -4.26 -22.75
N ALA A 326 -32.17 -3.84 -23.49
CA ALA A 326 -32.36 -2.78 -24.50
C ALA A 326 -33.34 -3.20 -25.64
N THR A 327 -33.89 -4.42 -25.61
CA THR A 327 -34.86 -4.93 -26.60
C THR A 327 -36.19 -5.49 -26.05
N THR A 328 -36.38 -5.73 -24.73
CA THR A 328 -37.70 -6.13 -24.15
C THR A 328 -37.89 -5.67 -22.69
N PRO A 329 -39.11 -5.69 -22.09
CA PRO A 329 -39.39 -5.20 -20.73
C PRO A 329 -38.99 -6.09 -19.53
N ARG A 330 -38.03 -7.02 -19.63
CA ARG A 330 -37.79 -8.12 -18.64
C ARG A 330 -36.30 -8.37 -18.29
N GLY A 331 -35.64 -7.50 -17.55
CA GLY A 331 -34.20 -7.61 -17.39
C GLY A 331 -33.73 -6.89 -16.15
N ASN A 332 -32.68 -7.44 -15.57
CA ASN A 332 -32.43 -7.37 -14.14
C ASN A 332 -32.02 -5.96 -13.67
N GLY A 333 -31.45 -5.12 -14.55
CA GLY A 333 -31.14 -3.70 -14.28
C GLY A 333 -32.16 -2.66 -14.79
N ALA A 334 -33.30 -3.08 -15.36
CA ALA A 334 -34.18 -2.16 -16.11
C ALA A 334 -35.00 -1.19 -15.25
N SER A 335 -35.09 -1.42 -13.94
CA SER A 335 -35.66 -0.48 -12.96
C SER A 335 -35.18 -0.79 -11.54
N GLN A 336 -35.34 0.17 -10.63
CA GLN A 336 -35.04 0.02 -9.20
C GLN A 336 -35.62 -1.27 -8.60
N GLU A 337 -36.85 -1.60 -8.97
CA GLU A 337 -37.55 -2.73 -8.37
C GLU A 337 -37.02 -4.07 -8.86
N LEU A 338 -36.66 -4.16 -10.14
CA LEU A 338 -36.10 -5.37 -10.71
C LEU A 338 -34.69 -5.61 -10.18
N TYR A 339 -33.91 -4.53 -10.05
CA TYR A 339 -32.57 -4.62 -9.48
C TYR A 339 -32.61 -5.06 -8.00
N TYR A 340 -33.55 -4.53 -7.21
CA TYR A 340 -33.76 -5.00 -5.85
C TYR A 340 -34.10 -6.50 -5.79
N LEU A 341 -35.06 -6.95 -6.60
CA LEU A 341 -35.59 -8.31 -6.53
C LEU A 341 -34.60 -9.36 -7.07
N TYR A 342 -34.02 -9.12 -8.24
CA TYR A 342 -33.10 -10.08 -8.86
C TYR A 342 -31.70 -9.93 -8.28
N ASN A 343 -31.12 -8.73 -8.29
CA ASN A 343 -29.68 -8.63 -7.97
C ASN A 343 -29.38 -8.55 -6.47
N LEU A 344 -30.18 -7.80 -5.70
CA LEU A 344 -29.88 -7.61 -4.28
C LEU A 344 -30.49 -8.70 -3.39
N VAL A 345 -31.68 -9.17 -3.73
CA VAL A 345 -32.39 -10.22 -2.98
C VAL A 345 -32.12 -11.62 -3.53
N ASN A 346 -31.75 -11.75 -4.80
CA ASN A 346 -31.67 -13.01 -5.53
C ASN A 346 -32.99 -13.83 -5.50
N ASP A 347 -34.13 -13.17 -5.76
CA ASP A 347 -35.45 -13.83 -5.77
C ASP A 347 -35.79 -14.42 -7.14
N GLN A 348 -36.01 -15.74 -7.18
CA GLN A 348 -36.44 -16.48 -8.37
C GLN A 348 -35.49 -16.35 -9.57
N ASP A 349 -34.19 -16.18 -9.29
CA ASP A 349 -33.18 -16.18 -10.33
C ASP A 349 -32.97 -17.61 -10.86
N PRO A 350 -33.11 -17.84 -12.19
CA PRO A 350 -32.82 -19.13 -12.79
C PRO A 350 -31.37 -19.60 -12.62
N GLN A 351 -30.42 -18.68 -12.41
CA GLN A 351 -29.00 -18.97 -12.20
C GLN A 351 -28.67 -19.35 -10.75
N ASP A 352 -29.57 -19.13 -9.79
CA ASP A 352 -29.55 -19.73 -8.44
C ASP A 352 -30.38 -21.04 -8.46
N SER A 353 -29.82 -22.08 -9.07
CA SER A 353 -30.56 -23.32 -9.35
C SER A 353 -30.89 -24.16 -8.11
N ASP A 354 -30.11 -24.02 -7.03
CA ASP A 354 -30.27 -24.76 -5.79
C ASP A 354 -30.88 -23.93 -4.63
N GLY A 355 -31.03 -22.62 -4.83
CA GLY A 355 -31.70 -21.69 -3.93
C GLY A 355 -30.85 -21.30 -2.73
N ASP A 356 -29.52 -21.34 -2.86
CA ASP A 356 -28.59 -20.95 -1.80
C ASP A 356 -28.28 -19.45 -1.77
N GLY A 357 -28.80 -18.70 -2.75
CA GLY A 357 -28.64 -17.25 -2.90
C GLY A 357 -27.45 -16.84 -3.75
N ILE A 358 -26.71 -17.78 -4.33
CA ILE A 358 -25.54 -17.53 -5.17
C ILE A 358 -25.85 -17.95 -6.60
N ASP A 359 -25.63 -17.04 -7.54
CA ASP A 359 -25.67 -17.38 -8.96
C ASP A 359 -24.50 -18.29 -9.31
N ASP A 360 -24.80 -19.56 -9.54
CA ASP A 360 -23.81 -20.59 -9.83
C ASP A 360 -24.24 -21.61 -10.90
N ASP A 361 -25.37 -21.41 -11.58
CA ASP A 361 -25.85 -22.19 -12.74
C ASP A 361 -26.04 -21.31 -13.98
N PHE A 362 -24.93 -20.89 -14.60
CA PHE A 362 -24.97 -19.95 -15.73
C PHE A 362 -25.46 -20.57 -17.05
N ASP A 363 -25.48 -21.90 -17.15
CA ASP A 363 -26.04 -22.61 -18.32
C ASP A 363 -27.51 -23.02 -18.16
N GLU A 364 -28.12 -22.69 -17.00
CA GLU A 364 -29.51 -22.93 -16.62
C GLU A 364 -29.89 -24.42 -16.76
N ASP A 365 -28.95 -25.34 -16.52
CA ASP A 365 -29.18 -26.78 -16.67
C ASP A 365 -29.79 -27.45 -15.42
N GLY A 366 -29.90 -26.68 -14.32
CA GLY A 366 -30.46 -27.06 -13.04
C GLY A 366 -29.44 -27.70 -12.10
N VAL A 367 -28.15 -27.52 -12.35
CA VAL A 367 -27.04 -28.03 -11.54
C VAL A 367 -25.98 -26.95 -11.40
N PRO A 368 -25.52 -26.62 -10.18
CA PRO A 368 -24.39 -25.73 -9.99
C PRO A 368 -23.18 -26.10 -10.85
N ASP A 369 -22.60 -25.11 -11.51
CA ASP A 369 -21.49 -25.23 -12.44
C ASP A 369 -20.27 -25.96 -11.83
N VAL A 370 -20.05 -25.74 -10.53
CA VAL A 370 -18.99 -26.40 -9.74
C VAL A 370 -19.20 -27.92 -9.63
N GLU A 371 -20.46 -28.40 -9.64
CA GLU A 371 -20.80 -29.83 -9.60
C GLU A 371 -20.70 -30.48 -10.99
N ASN A 372 -20.85 -29.71 -12.07
CA ASN A 372 -20.73 -30.16 -13.45
C ASN A 372 -19.27 -30.28 -13.95
N GLY A 373 -18.30 -29.79 -13.17
CA GLY A 373 -16.87 -29.80 -13.55
C GLY A 373 -16.56 -28.88 -14.75
N GLY A 374 -17.46 -27.94 -15.04
CA GLY A 374 -17.29 -26.89 -16.03
C GLY A 374 -16.33 -25.80 -15.55
N PRO A 375 -15.84 -24.93 -16.46
CA PRO A 375 -15.11 -23.71 -16.08
C PRO A 375 -16.03 -22.65 -15.43
N GLY A 376 -17.35 -22.83 -15.56
CA GLY A 376 -18.36 -22.57 -14.54
C GLY A 376 -18.84 -21.15 -14.27
N TYR A 377 -18.33 -20.13 -14.96
CA TYR A 377 -18.80 -18.76 -14.71
C TYR A 377 -18.61 -17.93 -15.99
N TRP A 378 -19.69 -17.78 -16.74
CA TRP A 378 -19.72 -17.05 -18.01
C TRP A 378 -21.09 -16.41 -18.21
N VAL A 379 -21.15 -15.10 -18.02
CA VAL A 379 -22.27 -14.29 -18.49
C VAL A 379 -22.08 -14.19 -20.00
N ALA A 380 -23.08 -14.60 -20.78
CA ALA A 380 -22.99 -14.86 -22.23
C ALA A 380 -22.08 -13.96 -23.10
N SER A 381 -21.60 -14.48 -24.24
CA SER A 381 -20.66 -13.83 -25.18
C SER A 381 -21.05 -12.39 -25.44
N GLY A 382 -20.15 -11.47 -25.05
CA GLY A 382 -20.34 -10.05 -25.21
C GLY A 382 -21.20 -9.37 -24.14
N ALA A 383 -21.22 -9.92 -22.93
CA ALA A 383 -21.92 -9.35 -21.80
C ALA A 383 -21.04 -8.40 -20.98
N ASP A 384 -21.54 -7.19 -20.74
CA ASP A 384 -21.12 -6.28 -19.65
C ASP A 384 -21.61 -6.84 -18.30
N GLY A 385 -20.74 -7.58 -17.61
CA GLY A 385 -21.11 -8.34 -16.42
C GLY A 385 -20.95 -7.51 -15.13
N VAL A 386 -22.07 -7.23 -14.49
CA VAL A 386 -22.13 -6.49 -13.22
C VAL A 386 -22.32 -7.47 -12.09
N GLN A 387 -21.49 -7.38 -11.05
CA GLN A 387 -21.54 -8.25 -9.88
C GLN A 387 -22.12 -7.52 -8.68
N VAL A 388 -23.00 -8.19 -7.93
CA VAL A 388 -23.60 -7.65 -6.70
C VAL A 388 -23.42 -8.63 -5.56
N MET A 389 -22.80 -8.20 -4.46
CA MET A 389 -22.73 -8.96 -3.21
C MET A 389 -23.66 -8.32 -2.18
N GLY A 390 -24.74 -9.00 -1.80
CA GLY A 390 -25.75 -8.50 -0.87
C GLY A 390 -25.68 -9.10 0.54
N SER A 391 -26.11 -8.32 1.53
CA SER A 391 -26.25 -8.75 2.92
C SER A 391 -27.50 -9.60 3.15
N GLU A 392 -27.58 -10.22 4.32
CA GLU A 392 -28.87 -10.66 4.88
C GLU A 392 -29.82 -9.46 5.08
N PRO A 393 -31.14 -9.69 5.15
CA PRO A 393 -32.07 -8.64 5.57
C PRO A 393 -31.89 -8.31 7.06
N PHE A 394 -31.89 -7.03 7.41
CA PHE A 394 -31.81 -6.57 8.79
C PHE A 394 -32.67 -5.31 9.02
N ASP A 395 -33.08 -5.08 10.27
CA ASP A 395 -33.80 -3.86 10.64
C ASP A 395 -32.81 -2.79 11.11
N LEU A 396 -33.07 -1.53 10.77
CA LEU A 396 -32.29 -0.39 11.24
C LEU A 396 -33.20 0.62 11.94
N ALA A 397 -33.11 0.72 13.28
CA ALA A 397 -33.93 1.65 14.05
C ALA A 397 -33.48 3.12 13.84
N PRO A 398 -34.33 4.13 14.12
CA PRO A 398 -33.94 5.54 14.03
C PRO A 398 -32.68 5.86 14.83
N GLY A 399 -31.68 6.41 14.15
CA GLY A 399 -30.35 6.73 14.68
C GLY A 399 -29.43 5.52 14.89
N GLU A 400 -29.83 4.32 14.48
CA GLU A 400 -28.96 3.13 14.47
C GLU A 400 -28.04 3.15 13.25
N ILE A 401 -26.84 2.58 13.42
CA ILE A 401 -25.83 2.46 12.38
C ILE A 401 -25.40 1.01 12.24
N ASP A 402 -25.23 0.58 11.00
CA ASP A 402 -24.41 -0.59 10.68
C ASP A 402 -23.36 -0.24 9.60
N THR A 403 -22.42 -1.15 9.32
CA THR A 403 -21.23 -0.87 8.51
C THR A 403 -21.00 -1.90 7.41
N LEU A 404 -20.80 -1.45 6.19
CA LEU A 404 -20.24 -2.27 5.12
C LEU A 404 -18.74 -1.99 5.03
N ILE A 405 -17.93 -3.04 4.99
CA ILE A 405 -16.48 -2.97 4.77
C ILE A 405 -16.14 -3.94 3.65
N PHE A 406 -15.53 -3.44 2.59
CA PHE A 406 -15.01 -4.26 1.50
C PHE A 406 -13.69 -3.70 1.01
N ALA A 407 -12.92 -4.48 0.25
CA ALA A 407 -11.73 -3.99 -0.42
C ALA A 407 -11.83 -4.24 -1.92
N THR A 408 -11.53 -3.21 -2.72
CA THR A 408 -11.25 -3.39 -4.16
C THR A 408 -9.83 -3.88 -4.31
N VAL A 409 -9.63 -5.02 -4.96
CA VAL A 409 -8.37 -5.76 -4.95
C VAL A 409 -7.97 -6.21 -6.36
N PHE A 410 -6.66 -6.17 -6.63
CA PHE A 410 -6.09 -6.48 -7.93
C PHE A 410 -4.92 -7.47 -7.81
N GLY A 411 -4.57 -8.11 -8.92
CA GLY A 411 -3.35 -8.92 -9.04
C GLY A 411 -3.05 -9.25 -10.49
N ILE A 412 -1.78 -9.48 -10.81
CA ILE A 412 -1.36 -9.75 -12.21
C ILE A 412 -1.81 -11.12 -12.75
N ASN A 413 -2.28 -12.00 -11.86
CA ASN A 413 -2.89 -13.28 -12.19
C ASN A 413 -3.83 -13.70 -11.06
N LYS A 414 -4.66 -14.73 -11.29
CA LYS A 414 -5.60 -15.24 -10.29
C LYS A 414 -4.96 -15.59 -8.94
N ALA A 415 -3.77 -16.21 -8.93
CA ALA A 415 -3.12 -16.58 -7.68
C ALA A 415 -2.66 -15.35 -6.87
N ASP A 416 -2.20 -14.32 -7.57
CA ASP A 416 -1.84 -13.03 -7.00
C ASP A 416 -3.06 -12.29 -6.43
N LEU A 417 -4.16 -12.21 -7.19
CA LEU A 417 -5.43 -11.64 -6.73
C LEU A 417 -5.91 -12.30 -5.43
N ILE A 418 -5.93 -13.64 -5.38
CA ILE A 418 -6.36 -14.39 -4.19
C ILE A 418 -5.42 -14.11 -3.00
N THR A 419 -4.12 -13.96 -3.25
CA THR A 419 -3.14 -13.61 -2.21
C THR A 419 -3.41 -12.21 -1.67
N ASN A 420 -3.67 -11.24 -2.53
CA ASN A 420 -3.95 -9.86 -2.15
C ASN A 420 -5.31 -9.72 -1.44
N ALA A 421 -6.32 -10.48 -1.86
CA ALA A 421 -7.62 -10.53 -1.18
C ALA A 421 -7.49 -11.08 0.25
N ARG A 422 -6.67 -12.13 0.42
CA ARG A 422 -6.33 -12.63 1.77
C ARG A 422 -5.57 -11.59 2.57
N ARG A 423 -4.60 -10.86 2.00
CA ARG A 423 -3.88 -9.80 2.72
C ARG A 423 -4.84 -8.70 3.24
N ALA A 424 -5.84 -8.30 2.44
CA ALA A 424 -6.90 -7.39 2.88
C ALA A 424 -7.73 -7.96 4.03
N LEU A 425 -8.13 -9.24 3.93
CA LEU A 425 -8.86 -9.93 5.01
C LEU A 425 -8.06 -9.99 6.31
N ASN A 426 -6.79 -10.35 6.24
CA ASN A 426 -5.95 -10.46 7.43
C ASN A 426 -5.64 -9.11 8.06
N LEU A 427 -5.48 -8.06 7.25
CA LEU A 427 -5.34 -6.70 7.78
C LEU A 427 -6.59 -6.28 8.56
N TYR A 428 -7.78 -6.61 8.05
CA TYR A 428 -9.04 -6.37 8.76
C TYR A 428 -9.17 -7.21 10.05
N GLU A 429 -8.90 -8.51 9.97
CA GLU A 429 -8.98 -9.42 11.13
C GLU A 429 -7.95 -9.09 12.22
N ASN A 430 -6.79 -8.52 11.84
CA ASN A 430 -5.77 -8.03 12.77
C ASN A 430 -6.04 -6.60 13.26
N GLY A 431 -7.27 -6.09 13.12
CA GLY A 431 -7.67 -4.80 13.65
C GLY A 431 -6.94 -3.61 13.03
N TRP A 432 -6.68 -3.66 11.72
CA TRP A 432 -6.00 -2.62 10.94
C TRP A 432 -4.53 -2.43 11.30
N GLN A 433 -3.88 -3.45 11.88
CA GLN A 433 -2.46 -3.41 12.20
C GLN A 433 -1.66 -4.08 11.07
N PRO A 434 -0.88 -3.31 10.29
CA PRO A 434 0.07 -3.87 9.34
C PRO A 434 1.03 -4.82 10.04
N LEU A 435 1.30 -5.95 9.38
CA LEU A 435 2.38 -6.85 9.75
C LEU A 435 3.69 -6.16 9.41
N THR A 436 4.52 -6.00 10.42
CA THR A 436 5.87 -5.45 10.30
C THR A 436 6.87 -6.55 10.57
N PRO A 437 8.06 -6.52 9.95
CA PRO A 437 9.16 -7.37 10.40
C PRO A 437 9.51 -7.07 11.87
N PRO A 438 10.24 -7.97 12.54
CA PRO A 438 10.71 -7.74 13.90
C PRO A 438 11.44 -6.40 14.04
N PRO A 439 11.45 -5.76 15.23
CA PRO A 439 12.13 -4.50 15.46
C PRO A 439 13.57 -4.54 14.91
N ALA A 440 13.91 -3.57 14.06
CA ALA A 440 15.24 -3.54 13.46
C ALA A 440 16.32 -3.35 14.54
N PRO A 441 17.36 -4.21 14.60
CA PRO A 441 18.36 -4.13 15.65
C PRO A 441 19.22 -2.88 15.48
N THR A 442 19.66 -2.29 16.59
CA THR A 442 20.67 -1.22 16.56
C THR A 442 22.02 -1.83 16.19
N LEU A 443 22.75 -1.23 15.25
CA LEU A 443 24.05 -1.71 14.76
C LEU A 443 25.16 -0.67 14.98
N GLU A 444 26.31 -1.11 15.47
CA GLU A 444 27.55 -0.34 15.51
C GLU A 444 28.72 -1.20 15.01
N ALA A 445 29.75 -0.56 14.44
CA ALA A 445 30.90 -1.27 13.89
C ALA A 445 32.24 -0.70 14.38
N VAL A 446 33.16 -1.59 14.72
CA VAL A 446 34.54 -1.27 15.09
C VAL A 446 35.49 -1.77 14.01
N VAL A 447 36.32 -0.87 13.49
CA VAL A 447 37.27 -1.16 12.41
C VAL A 447 38.65 -1.55 12.94
N ALA A 448 39.32 -2.43 12.23
CA ALA A 448 40.71 -2.83 12.48
C ALA A 448 41.43 -3.16 11.16
N ASP A 449 42.72 -3.54 11.25
CA ASP A 449 43.50 -3.93 10.09
C ASP A 449 42.91 -5.18 9.42
N ARG A 450 42.34 -5.01 8.23
CA ARG A 450 41.65 -6.05 7.45
C ARG A 450 40.55 -6.77 8.24
N ALA A 451 39.90 -6.05 9.15
CA ALA A 451 38.73 -6.56 9.85
C ALA A 451 37.72 -5.46 10.18
N VAL A 452 36.44 -5.82 10.19
CA VAL A 452 35.35 -5.04 10.77
C VAL A 452 34.61 -5.94 11.73
N THR A 453 34.41 -5.51 12.97
CA THR A 453 33.56 -6.21 13.94
C THR A 453 32.26 -5.45 14.10
N LEU A 454 31.16 -6.10 13.78
CA LEU A 454 29.79 -5.62 13.93
C LEU A 454 29.28 -6.01 15.31
N TYR A 455 28.54 -5.10 15.95
CA TYR A 455 27.86 -5.32 17.22
C TYR A 455 26.41 -4.87 17.10
N TRP A 456 25.46 -5.69 17.54
CA TRP A 456 24.04 -5.35 17.45
C TRP A 456 23.23 -5.74 18.69
N SER A 457 22.11 -5.03 18.91
CA SER A 457 21.16 -5.28 20.02
C SER A 457 20.30 -6.51 19.79
N ASP A 458 19.62 -6.93 20.86
CA ASP A 458 18.64 -8.03 20.90
C ASP A 458 17.18 -7.55 20.90
N ASP A 459 16.92 -6.27 20.59
CA ASP A 459 15.57 -5.68 20.62
C ASP A 459 14.57 -6.42 19.69
N ALA A 460 15.07 -7.03 18.62
CA ALA A 460 14.26 -7.80 17.68
C ALA A 460 13.65 -9.07 18.31
N GLU A 461 14.25 -9.60 19.38
CA GLU A 461 13.80 -10.82 20.07
C GLU A 461 12.54 -10.60 20.92
N GLU A 462 12.02 -9.38 21.00
CA GLU A 462 10.73 -9.08 21.65
C GLU A 462 9.52 -9.47 20.79
N ASP A 463 9.73 -9.64 19.48
CA ASP A 463 8.71 -10.07 18.53
C ASP A 463 8.38 -11.56 18.70
N GLU A 464 7.09 -11.92 18.73
CA GLU A 464 6.65 -13.30 19.02
C GLU A 464 7.03 -14.28 17.91
N GLU A 465 7.16 -13.79 16.67
CA GLU A 465 7.49 -14.57 15.49
C GLU A 465 8.99 -14.51 15.13
N PHE A 466 9.82 -13.77 15.88
CA PHE A 466 11.26 -13.63 15.64
C PHE A 466 11.95 -14.99 15.45
N GLU A 467 12.71 -15.12 14.36
CA GLU A 467 13.43 -16.35 14.00
C GLU A 467 14.95 -16.17 13.97
N GLY A 468 15.46 -15.02 13.55
CA GLY A 468 16.90 -14.86 13.47
C GLY A 468 17.43 -13.56 12.89
N TYR A 469 18.74 -13.55 12.62
CA TYR A 469 19.47 -12.44 12.01
C TYR A 469 20.20 -12.85 10.72
N LYS A 470 20.18 -11.97 9.72
CA LYS A 470 20.99 -12.05 8.49
C LYS A 470 21.90 -10.83 8.39
N LEU A 471 23.16 -11.08 8.02
CA LEU A 471 24.19 -10.06 7.89
C LEU A 471 24.55 -9.86 6.43
N TYR A 472 24.61 -8.61 6.00
CA TYR A 472 24.92 -8.26 4.62
C TYR A 472 26.01 -7.20 4.54
N ARG A 473 26.72 -7.17 3.40
CA ARG A 473 27.73 -6.16 3.09
C ARG A 473 27.59 -5.67 1.68
N SER A 474 27.76 -4.37 1.53
CA SER A 474 27.90 -3.70 0.25
C SER A 474 29.27 -3.05 0.13
N ALA A 475 29.87 -3.16 -1.05
CA ALA A 475 31.10 -2.46 -1.44
C ALA A 475 30.84 -1.32 -2.45
N ASP A 476 29.58 -1.05 -2.78
CA ASP A 476 29.15 -0.14 -3.85
C ASP A 476 28.11 0.90 -3.36
N ASN A 477 28.18 1.26 -2.07
CA ASN A 477 27.29 2.21 -1.40
C ASN A 477 25.81 1.76 -1.33
N GLY A 478 25.57 0.46 -1.15
CA GLY A 478 24.25 -0.12 -0.96
C GLY A 478 23.48 -0.41 -2.25
N VAL A 479 24.17 -0.44 -3.40
CA VAL A 479 23.55 -0.85 -4.68
C VAL A 479 23.36 -2.37 -4.70
N THR A 480 24.35 -3.12 -4.21
CA THR A 480 24.28 -4.58 -4.03
C THR A 480 24.71 -4.98 -2.62
N TRP A 481 24.14 -6.08 -2.11
CA TRP A 481 24.31 -6.54 -0.73
C TRP A 481 24.91 -7.95 -0.63
N GLY A 482 26.05 -8.15 -1.28
CA GLY A 482 26.80 -9.40 -1.27
C GLY A 482 27.31 -9.76 -2.66
N ASP A 483 28.07 -10.85 -2.75
CA ASP A 483 28.66 -11.29 -4.04
C ASP A 483 27.72 -12.22 -4.84
N ARG A 484 26.58 -12.60 -4.25
CA ARG A 484 25.61 -13.53 -4.82
C ARG A 484 24.19 -13.01 -4.59
N SER A 485 23.36 -13.17 -5.61
CA SER A 485 21.93 -12.93 -5.55
C SER A 485 21.17 -14.02 -6.30
N PHE A 486 19.87 -14.06 -6.09
CA PHE A 486 18.91 -14.88 -6.82
C PHE A 486 17.60 -14.11 -6.96
N ASN A 487 16.72 -14.57 -7.85
CA ASN A 487 15.39 -13.99 -8.01
C ASN A 487 14.36 -14.88 -7.32
N ASP A 488 13.36 -14.28 -6.68
CA ASP A 488 12.16 -14.98 -6.24
C ASP A 488 11.26 -15.34 -7.45
N PHE A 489 10.11 -15.94 -7.16
CA PHE A 489 9.14 -16.35 -8.18
C PHE A 489 8.46 -15.18 -8.90
N SER A 490 8.46 -13.99 -8.29
CA SER A 490 7.92 -12.73 -8.83
C SER A 490 8.99 -11.90 -9.55
N GLY A 491 10.24 -12.38 -9.60
CA GLY A 491 11.37 -11.68 -10.21
C GLY A 491 12.11 -10.69 -9.30
N GLY A 492 11.72 -10.57 -8.03
CA GLY A 492 12.39 -9.76 -7.02
C GLY A 492 13.79 -10.27 -6.71
N VAL A 493 14.77 -9.36 -6.62
CA VAL A 493 16.18 -9.70 -6.42
C VAL A 493 16.51 -9.79 -4.93
N HIS A 494 16.97 -10.95 -4.50
CA HIS A 494 17.38 -11.24 -3.12
C HIS A 494 18.87 -11.53 -3.06
N TYR A 495 19.53 -11.06 -2.00
CA TYR A 495 20.96 -11.28 -1.80
C TYR A 495 21.21 -12.43 -0.84
N VAL A 496 22.30 -13.17 -1.06
CA VAL A 496 22.74 -14.20 -0.11
C VAL A 496 23.53 -13.52 1.01
N PRO A 497 23.10 -13.64 2.28
CA PRO A 497 23.80 -13.00 3.40
C PRO A 497 25.20 -13.60 3.58
N MET A 498 26.11 -12.80 4.14
CA MET A 498 27.46 -13.28 4.49
C MET A 498 27.45 -14.22 5.69
N ALA A 499 26.48 -14.03 6.58
CA ALA A 499 26.27 -14.82 7.77
C ALA A 499 24.78 -14.78 8.13
N ARG A 500 24.30 -15.88 8.69
CA ARG A 500 22.94 -16.04 9.18
C ARG A 500 22.99 -16.77 10.52
N PHE A 501 22.11 -16.39 11.42
CA PHE A 501 21.91 -16.99 12.72
C PHE A 501 20.42 -17.10 12.97
N ASP A 502 19.99 -18.22 13.50
CA ASP A 502 18.59 -18.57 13.70
C ASP A 502 18.38 -19.21 15.07
N LEU A 503 17.14 -19.31 15.53
CA LEU A 503 16.82 -20.02 16.77
C LEU A 503 17.14 -21.53 16.65
N ASP A 504 17.33 -22.19 17.80
CA ASP A 504 17.44 -23.65 17.89
C ASP A 504 16.10 -24.17 18.44
N ASP A 505 15.07 -24.11 17.61
CA ASP A 505 13.67 -24.41 17.96
C ASP A 505 12.99 -25.39 16.99
N GLY A 506 13.71 -25.86 15.97
CA GLY A 506 13.23 -26.79 14.96
C GLY A 506 12.73 -26.14 13.67
N ILE A 507 12.64 -24.81 13.59
CA ILE A 507 12.33 -24.06 12.36
C ILE A 507 13.62 -23.94 11.53
N LYS A 508 13.56 -24.34 10.25
CA LYS A 508 14.73 -24.30 9.35
C LYS A 508 14.42 -24.54 7.88
N GLY A 509 15.40 -24.15 7.07
CA GLY A 509 15.42 -24.29 5.62
C GLY A 509 14.42 -23.36 4.96
N ASN A 510 14.16 -23.62 3.68
CA ASN A 510 13.17 -22.87 2.92
C ASN A 510 11.77 -22.98 3.56
N TYR A 511 11.11 -21.82 3.72
CA TYR A 511 9.72 -21.72 4.15
C TYR A 511 8.81 -22.57 3.24
N ARG A 512 7.77 -23.18 3.82
CA ARG A 512 6.98 -24.23 3.12
C ARG A 512 5.48 -24.03 3.17
N THR A 513 5.00 -23.05 3.91
CA THR A 513 3.55 -22.84 4.10
C THR A 513 2.95 -22.13 2.90
N LEU A 514 3.61 -21.09 2.41
CA LEU A 514 3.20 -20.30 1.25
C LEU A 514 4.25 -20.40 0.15
N ALA A 515 3.81 -20.75 -1.07
CA ALA A 515 4.69 -21.11 -2.16
C ALA A 515 5.52 -19.93 -2.67
N GLU A 516 4.93 -18.74 -2.67
CA GLU A 516 5.55 -17.47 -3.06
C GLU A 516 6.70 -17.05 -2.15
N TYR A 517 6.75 -17.58 -0.91
CA TYR A 517 7.86 -17.40 0.04
C TYR A 517 8.79 -18.61 0.11
N ALA A 518 8.64 -19.62 -0.74
CA ALA A 518 9.48 -20.82 -0.68
C ALA A 518 10.96 -20.55 -1.00
N TRP A 519 11.31 -19.36 -1.48
CA TRP A 519 12.69 -18.91 -1.63
C TRP A 519 13.32 -18.42 -0.31
N PHE A 520 12.51 -18.06 0.69
CA PHE A 520 12.97 -17.52 1.96
C PHE A 520 13.54 -18.64 2.84
N ASP A 521 14.82 -18.53 3.16
CA ASP A 521 15.54 -19.53 3.95
C ASP A 521 15.61 -19.10 5.43
N LEU A 522 14.90 -19.85 6.27
CA LEU A 522 14.72 -19.60 7.71
C LEU A 522 15.95 -19.96 8.54
N GLY A 523 16.94 -20.66 7.96
CA GLY A 523 18.13 -21.04 8.70
C GLY A 523 18.43 -22.53 8.70
N ASP A 524 19.35 -22.93 9.56
CA ASP A 524 19.90 -24.28 9.64
C ASP A 524 19.65 -24.96 11.00
N ASP A 525 18.86 -24.32 11.87
CA ASP A 525 18.54 -24.65 13.26
C ASP A 525 19.83 -24.70 14.11
N THR A 526 20.60 -23.60 14.09
CA THR A 526 21.97 -23.57 14.65
C THR A 526 22.15 -22.75 15.92
N GLY A 527 21.15 -21.96 16.30
CA GLY A 527 21.18 -21.09 17.46
C GLY A 527 21.86 -19.74 17.20
N LEU A 528 21.44 -18.74 18.00
CA LEU A 528 22.02 -17.41 17.97
C LEU A 528 23.45 -17.39 18.52
N PRO A 529 24.30 -16.41 18.14
CA PRO A 529 25.65 -16.29 18.67
C PRO A 529 25.64 -16.09 20.19
N ALA A 530 26.78 -16.31 20.86
CA ALA A 530 26.86 -15.99 22.28
C ALA A 530 26.84 -14.46 22.48
N LYS A 531 25.87 -13.97 23.27
CA LYS A 531 25.81 -12.56 23.71
C LYS A 531 27.08 -12.19 24.50
N GLN A 532 27.55 -10.96 24.31
CA GLN A 532 28.73 -10.39 24.96
C GLN A 532 28.35 -9.13 25.71
N ALA A 533 28.89 -8.95 26.91
CA ALA A 533 28.71 -7.71 27.66
C ALA A 533 29.60 -6.61 27.06
N VAL A 534 29.01 -5.44 26.83
CA VAL A 534 29.73 -4.27 26.32
C VAL A 534 30.74 -3.80 27.36
N THR A 535 31.98 -3.61 26.91
CA THR A 535 33.09 -3.13 27.73
C THR A 535 33.57 -1.78 27.25
N ALA A 536 34.21 -1.00 28.14
CA ALA A 536 34.73 0.32 27.77
C ALA A 536 35.78 0.24 26.65
N GLU A 537 36.51 -0.88 26.57
CA GLU A 537 37.55 -1.14 25.59
C GLU A 537 37.00 -1.37 24.18
N MET A 538 35.72 -1.74 24.03
CA MET A 538 35.09 -1.92 22.72
C MET A 538 34.84 -0.58 22.02
N GLY A 539 34.77 0.53 22.76
CA GLY A 539 34.62 1.87 22.18
C GLY A 539 33.27 2.12 21.51
N LEU A 540 32.23 1.37 21.89
CA LEU A 540 30.88 1.53 21.38
C LEU A 540 30.21 2.78 21.97
N SER A 541 29.54 3.55 21.14
CA SER A 541 28.92 4.82 21.47
C SER A 541 27.40 4.72 21.61
N SER A 542 26.78 3.79 20.87
CA SER A 542 25.34 3.53 20.92
C SER A 542 24.96 2.58 22.06
N PHE A 543 25.93 1.82 22.58
CA PHE A 543 25.71 0.81 23.62
C PHE A 543 26.41 1.18 24.93
N PRO A 544 25.66 1.47 26.00
CA PRO A 544 26.20 1.55 27.36
C PRO A 544 27.05 0.36 27.79
N VAL A 545 28.07 0.63 28.62
CA VAL A 545 28.89 -0.44 29.23
C VAL A 545 28.02 -1.31 30.14
N GLY A 546 28.08 -2.62 29.91
CA GLY A 546 27.26 -3.62 30.59
C GLY A 546 26.08 -4.13 29.78
N ASP A 547 25.72 -3.46 28.68
CA ASP A 547 24.67 -3.92 27.77
C ASP A 547 25.07 -5.25 27.11
N SER A 548 24.08 -6.00 26.66
CA SER A 548 24.26 -7.28 26.02
C SER A 548 24.14 -7.12 24.51
N VAL A 549 25.17 -7.51 23.77
CA VAL A 549 25.21 -7.40 22.30
C VAL A 549 25.68 -8.69 21.66
N TYR A 550 25.24 -8.93 20.43
CA TYR A 550 25.88 -9.91 19.57
C TYR A 550 27.11 -9.31 18.88
N ALA A 551 27.99 -10.18 18.36
CA ALA A 551 29.16 -9.72 17.61
C ALA A 551 29.52 -10.65 16.45
N PHE A 552 29.95 -10.06 15.34
CA PHE A 552 30.43 -10.78 14.16
C PHE A 552 31.63 -10.04 13.53
N THR A 553 32.68 -10.76 13.17
CA THR A 553 33.87 -10.15 12.54
C THR A 553 34.02 -10.57 11.08
N ASP A 554 33.86 -9.61 10.17
CA ASP A 554 34.26 -9.77 8.77
C ASP A 554 35.78 -9.55 8.63
N ARG A 555 36.45 -10.48 7.94
CA ARG A 555 37.89 -10.43 7.62
C ARG A 555 38.17 -10.52 6.12
N ASP A 556 37.16 -10.75 5.30
CA ASP A 556 37.30 -10.85 3.85
C ASP A 556 37.13 -9.48 3.18
N ILE A 557 37.99 -8.55 3.59
CA ILE A 557 37.91 -7.15 3.22
C ILE A 557 39.29 -6.55 2.92
N MET A 558 39.25 -5.46 2.17
CA MET A 558 40.40 -4.61 1.87
C MET A 558 40.32 -3.29 2.64
N ASN A 559 41.42 -2.91 3.29
CA ASN A 559 41.52 -1.60 3.92
C ASN A 559 41.36 -0.47 2.90
N GLY A 560 40.85 0.66 3.37
CA GLY A 560 40.74 1.89 2.58
C GLY A 560 39.63 1.88 1.52
N LEU A 561 38.90 0.77 1.37
CA LEU A 561 37.62 0.74 0.65
C LEU A 561 36.50 1.09 1.62
N LYS A 562 35.44 1.74 1.14
CA LYS A 562 34.25 2.02 1.93
C LYS A 562 33.31 0.81 1.83
N TYR A 563 32.79 0.35 2.96
CA TYR A 563 31.78 -0.70 3.01
C TYR A 563 30.56 -0.20 3.79
N ARG A 564 29.39 -0.70 3.39
CA ARG A 564 28.19 -0.66 4.23
C ARG A 564 27.89 -2.05 4.73
N TYR A 565 27.39 -2.14 5.95
CA TYR A 565 26.84 -3.35 6.54
C TYR A 565 25.45 -3.07 7.05
N TYR A 566 24.57 -4.06 6.98
CA TYR A 566 23.35 -4.04 7.78
C TYR A 566 23.09 -5.41 8.41
N VAL A 567 22.39 -5.38 9.53
CA VAL A 567 21.84 -6.57 10.20
C VAL A 567 20.34 -6.52 10.04
N ALA A 568 19.76 -7.56 9.44
CA ALA A 568 18.32 -7.73 9.38
C ALA A 568 17.88 -8.77 10.41
N ALA A 569 16.91 -8.43 11.24
CA ALA A 569 16.09 -9.43 11.89
C ALA A 569 15.03 -9.95 10.92
N TYR A 570 14.64 -11.22 11.09
CA TYR A 570 13.55 -11.82 10.35
C TYR A 570 12.69 -12.71 11.24
N ASP A 571 11.43 -12.86 10.86
CA ASP A 571 10.46 -13.73 11.53
C ASP A 571 10.28 -15.08 10.81
N SER A 572 9.54 -15.98 11.44
CA SER A 572 9.23 -17.32 10.92
C SER A 572 8.01 -17.37 10.00
N GLY A 573 7.28 -16.26 9.86
CA GLY A 573 5.96 -16.16 9.26
C GLY A 573 4.86 -16.79 10.14
N ASN A 574 3.63 -16.34 9.98
CA ASN A 574 2.47 -16.78 10.79
C ASN A 574 1.54 -17.74 10.03
N GLY A 575 1.96 -18.24 8.86
CA GLY A 575 1.18 -19.13 8.00
C GLY A 575 0.09 -18.43 7.17
N VAL A 576 -0.16 -17.15 7.45
CA VAL A 576 -1.08 -16.28 6.74
C VAL A 576 -0.32 -15.35 5.79
N VAL A 577 0.75 -14.75 6.29
CA VAL A 577 1.78 -14.06 5.53
C VAL A 577 3.08 -14.81 5.70
N GLY A 578 3.94 -14.75 4.67
CA GLY A 578 5.26 -15.36 4.74
C GLY A 578 6.20 -14.57 5.66
N PRO A 579 7.43 -15.07 5.81
CA PRO A 579 8.44 -14.42 6.64
C PRO A 579 8.71 -12.99 6.22
N LEU A 580 8.84 -12.06 7.19
CA LEU A 580 9.30 -10.70 6.95
C LEU A 580 10.74 -10.51 7.42
N GLU A 581 11.45 -9.61 6.76
CA GLU A 581 12.86 -9.30 7.02
C GLU A 581 13.08 -7.78 6.96
N ASN A 582 13.89 -7.24 7.86
CA ASN A 582 14.23 -5.81 7.79
C ASN A 582 15.04 -5.48 6.53
N THR A 583 14.79 -4.29 5.98
CA THR A 583 15.60 -3.70 4.91
C THR A 583 16.70 -2.80 5.49
N PRO A 584 17.78 -2.50 4.74
CA PRO A 584 18.81 -1.57 5.18
C PRO A 584 18.24 -0.15 5.29
N ALA A 585 18.58 0.54 6.38
CA ALA A 585 18.23 1.94 6.57
C ALA A 585 18.89 2.84 5.52
N THR A 586 18.13 3.83 5.03
CA THR A 586 18.58 4.76 3.98
C THR A 586 19.74 5.65 4.43
N ASN A 587 19.81 5.98 5.73
CA ASN A 587 20.85 6.85 6.29
C ASN A 587 21.77 6.08 7.27
N PRO A 588 22.92 5.55 6.81
CA PRO A 588 23.84 4.78 7.66
C PRO A 588 24.63 5.62 8.67
N ALA A 589 24.39 6.94 8.74
CA ALA A 589 25.01 7.82 9.73
C ALA A 589 24.16 7.96 11.01
N GLU A 590 22.91 7.51 10.97
CA GLU A 590 22.03 7.47 12.14
C GLU A 590 22.20 6.15 12.89
N VAL A 591 21.80 6.13 14.17
CA VAL A 591 21.79 4.91 14.97
C VAL A 591 20.60 4.07 14.52
N ASN A 592 20.88 3.03 13.73
CA ASN A 592 19.89 2.11 13.16
C ASN A 592 20.58 0.77 12.82
N ASN A 593 19.95 -0.06 11.98
CA ASN A 593 20.44 -1.38 11.59
C ASN A 593 21.53 -1.37 10.51
N THR A 594 22.02 -0.21 10.07
CA THR A 594 22.95 -0.04 8.95
C THR A 594 24.09 0.90 9.29
N VAL A 595 25.33 0.52 8.94
CA VAL A 595 26.54 1.30 9.22
C VAL A 595 27.44 1.41 8.00
N GLU A 596 28.15 2.53 7.88
CA GLU A 596 29.16 2.75 6.84
C GLU A 596 30.55 2.92 7.47
N VAL A 597 31.52 2.12 7.01
CA VAL A 597 32.87 2.10 7.57
C VAL A 597 33.96 2.02 6.51
N VAL A 598 35.15 2.51 6.86
CA VAL A 598 36.38 2.33 6.07
C VAL A 598 37.38 1.56 6.94
N PRO A 599 37.57 0.25 6.75
CA PRO A 599 38.54 -0.53 7.51
C PRO A 599 39.97 -0.02 7.27
N HIS A 600 40.74 0.03 8.34
CA HIS A 600 42.12 0.52 8.32
C HIS A 600 42.87 0.02 9.54
N ALA A 601 44.19 -0.08 9.41
CA ALA A 601 45.06 -0.35 10.54
C ALA A 601 45.10 0.86 11.50
N ALA A 602 45.42 0.61 12.77
CA ALA A 602 45.58 1.68 13.75
C ALA A 602 46.63 2.73 13.31
N ALA A 603 46.42 3.98 13.71
CA ALA A 603 47.38 5.06 13.48
C ALA A 603 48.71 4.77 14.19
N ALA A 604 49.83 5.15 13.55
CA ALA A 604 51.14 5.07 14.17
C ALA A 604 51.24 6.07 15.35
N VAL A 605 51.58 5.56 16.54
CA VAL A 605 51.67 6.36 17.78
C VAL A 605 53.10 6.47 18.31
N THR A 606 54.02 5.65 17.81
CA THR A 606 55.45 5.68 18.12
C THR A 606 56.31 5.83 16.87
N ALA A 607 57.58 6.17 17.06
CA ALA A 607 58.54 6.26 15.96
C ALA A 607 58.77 4.91 15.25
N SER A 608 58.72 3.79 15.97
CA SER A 608 58.87 2.46 15.38
C SER A 608 57.69 2.05 14.51
N ASP A 609 56.48 2.55 14.81
CA ASP A 609 55.28 2.24 14.01
C ASP A 609 55.38 2.84 12.60
N LEU A 610 56.19 3.89 12.41
CA LEU A 610 56.43 4.51 11.10
C LEU A 610 57.13 3.57 10.12
N ASP A 611 57.81 2.52 10.59
CA ASP A 611 58.41 1.49 9.74
C ASP A 611 57.34 0.62 9.06
N GLU A 612 56.09 0.65 9.53
CA GLU A 612 54.95 -0.07 8.96
C GLU A 612 54.14 0.75 7.97
N VAL A 613 54.47 2.04 7.77
CA VAL A 613 53.81 2.87 6.76
C VAL A 613 54.02 2.27 5.38
N ARG A 614 52.94 2.09 4.63
CA ARG A 614 52.95 1.59 3.26
C ARG A 614 52.20 2.53 2.33
N VAL A 615 52.70 2.62 1.10
CA VAL A 615 51.97 3.16 -0.05
C VAL A 615 51.29 2.00 -0.74
N VAL A 616 49.98 2.08 -0.96
CA VAL A 616 49.18 1.02 -1.56
C VAL A 616 48.28 1.63 -2.66
N PRO A 617 48.05 0.97 -3.80
CA PRO A 617 48.83 -0.18 -4.28
C PRO A 617 50.27 0.26 -4.60
N ASN A 618 51.22 -0.66 -4.44
CA ASN A 618 52.61 -0.44 -4.84
C ASN A 618 53.16 -1.76 -5.44
N PRO A 619 53.35 -1.83 -6.78
CA PRO A 619 53.15 -0.76 -7.75
C PRO A 619 51.67 -0.38 -7.93
N TYR A 620 51.41 0.88 -8.26
CA TYR A 620 50.16 1.32 -8.86
C TYR A 620 50.16 0.92 -10.34
N ILE A 621 49.12 0.21 -10.80
CA ILE A 621 49.03 -0.32 -12.17
C ILE A 621 47.69 0.08 -12.79
N VAL A 622 47.68 1.07 -13.67
CA VAL A 622 46.54 1.53 -14.49
C VAL A 622 45.32 1.99 -13.68
N SER A 623 44.69 1.09 -12.92
CA SER A 623 43.59 1.32 -11.99
C SER A 623 43.58 0.36 -10.79
N ASN A 624 42.76 0.65 -9.77
CA ASN A 624 42.59 -0.24 -8.61
C ASN A 624 41.16 -0.19 -8.03
N ALA A 625 40.89 -1.01 -7.02
CA ALA A 625 39.56 -1.20 -6.44
C ALA A 625 38.94 0.06 -5.78
N TRP A 626 39.74 1.10 -5.47
CA TRP A 626 39.23 2.34 -4.90
C TRP A 626 38.76 3.36 -5.94
N GLU A 627 39.04 3.11 -7.22
CA GLU A 627 38.80 4.07 -8.28
C GLU A 627 37.44 3.86 -8.94
N GLN A 628 36.66 4.94 -9.04
CA GLN A 628 35.44 4.98 -9.84
C GLN A 628 35.59 5.95 -11.02
N GLY A 629 35.21 5.50 -12.21
CA GLY A 629 35.28 6.29 -13.44
C GLY A 629 36.72 6.67 -13.83
N ARG A 630 37.04 7.97 -13.79
CA ARG A 630 38.37 8.50 -14.14
C ARG A 630 39.20 8.93 -12.92
N SER A 631 38.69 8.69 -11.71
CA SER A 631 39.44 8.96 -10.48
C SER A 631 40.66 8.04 -10.40
N ARG A 632 41.75 8.55 -9.83
CA ARG A 632 42.94 7.76 -9.52
C ARG A 632 43.22 7.86 -8.03
N GLU A 633 43.61 6.78 -7.39
CA GLU A 633 43.85 6.79 -5.94
C GLU A 633 45.04 5.92 -5.54
N ILE A 634 45.99 6.54 -4.83
CA ILE A 634 47.00 5.87 -4.00
C ILE A 634 46.77 6.27 -2.54
N GLN A 635 46.99 5.34 -1.63
CA GLN A 635 46.83 5.55 -0.20
C GLN A 635 48.16 5.39 0.55
N PHE A 636 48.47 6.34 1.43
CA PHE A 636 49.45 6.21 2.49
C PHE A 636 48.74 5.70 3.73
N THR A 637 49.12 4.51 4.20
CA THR A 637 48.44 3.78 5.29
C THR A 637 49.27 3.78 6.58
N ARG A 638 48.62 3.54 7.73
CA ARG A 638 49.24 3.55 9.07
C ARG A 638 49.89 4.89 9.43
N LEU A 639 49.36 6.00 8.90
CA LEU A 639 49.84 7.32 9.25
C LEU A 639 49.47 7.67 10.70
N PRO A 640 50.32 8.44 11.41
CA PRO A 640 49.92 9.11 12.64
C PRO A 640 48.74 10.06 12.40
N GLY A 641 47.96 10.38 13.43
CA GLY A 641 46.78 11.26 13.29
C GLY A 641 47.05 12.64 12.69
N ARG A 642 48.31 13.11 12.68
CA ARG A 642 48.77 14.25 11.89
C ARG A 642 50.11 13.99 11.23
N ALA A 643 50.22 14.23 9.93
CA ALA A 643 51.46 14.04 9.18
C ALA A 643 51.50 14.90 7.90
N THR A 644 52.70 15.31 7.49
CA THR A 644 52.96 15.89 6.17
C THR A 644 53.64 14.85 5.29
N VAL A 645 53.04 14.51 4.16
CA VAL A 645 53.61 13.60 3.14
C VAL A 645 54.15 14.44 1.98
N ARG A 646 55.45 14.36 1.72
CA ARG A 646 56.10 14.98 0.56
C ARG A 646 56.47 13.92 -0.45
N ILE A 647 56.07 14.10 -1.70
CA ILE A 647 56.29 13.14 -2.79
C ILE A 647 57.29 13.73 -3.77
N PHE A 648 58.29 12.96 -4.15
CA PHE A 648 59.37 13.36 -5.06
C PHE A 648 59.48 12.38 -6.24
N ASN A 649 59.90 12.89 -7.39
CA ASN A 649 60.26 12.04 -8.53
C ASN A 649 61.72 11.53 -8.41
N SER A 650 62.16 10.73 -9.38
CA SER A 650 63.53 10.16 -9.39
C SER A 650 64.64 11.19 -9.59
N ALA A 651 64.33 12.41 -10.04
CA ALA A 651 65.26 13.53 -10.12
C ALA A 651 65.37 14.31 -8.79
N GLY A 652 64.56 13.96 -7.77
CA GLY A 652 64.51 14.64 -6.49
C GLY A 652 63.65 15.92 -6.49
N GLU A 653 62.88 16.15 -7.54
CA GLU A 653 61.96 17.28 -7.63
C GLU A 653 60.70 16.99 -6.81
N LEU A 654 60.25 17.98 -6.05
CA LEU A 654 59.00 17.89 -5.28
C LEU A 654 57.82 17.89 -6.25
N VAL A 655 56.98 16.85 -6.14
CA VAL A 655 55.83 16.62 -7.00
C VAL A 655 54.55 17.13 -6.34
N ARG A 656 54.37 16.80 -5.05
CA ARG A 656 53.17 17.12 -4.28
C ARG A 656 53.49 17.13 -2.79
N THR A 657 52.86 18.03 -2.05
CA THR A 657 52.77 17.96 -0.58
C THR A 657 51.33 17.68 -0.17
N LEU A 658 51.14 16.69 0.70
CA LEU A 658 49.84 16.30 1.24
C LEU A 658 49.86 16.47 2.76
N GLU A 659 48.90 17.22 3.29
CA GLU A 659 48.68 17.29 4.73
C GLU A 659 47.63 16.26 5.15
N HIS A 660 47.95 15.49 6.19
CA HIS A 660 47.08 14.52 6.83
C HIS A 660 46.65 15.04 8.20
N ASP A 661 45.34 15.13 8.40
CA ASP A 661 44.69 15.32 9.69
C ASP A 661 43.54 14.30 9.77
N ALA A 662 43.58 13.45 10.79
CA ALA A 662 42.61 12.38 11.01
C ALA A 662 41.16 12.87 10.96
N ALA A 663 40.86 14.06 11.51
CA ALA A 663 39.50 14.57 11.62
C ALA A 663 38.83 14.91 10.27
N GLY A 664 39.62 15.06 9.20
CA GLY A 664 39.12 15.33 7.84
C GLY A 664 39.56 14.30 6.80
N ALA A 665 40.13 13.18 7.26
CA ALA A 665 40.64 12.12 6.39
C ALA A 665 39.56 11.09 6.07
N LYS A 666 39.80 10.31 5.01
CA LYS A 666 38.95 9.17 4.62
C LYS A 666 38.86 8.10 5.73
N ALA A 667 39.95 7.94 6.48
CA ALA A 667 40.07 7.15 7.68
C ALA A 667 41.23 7.71 8.53
N GLU A 668 41.24 7.45 9.84
CA GLU A 668 42.15 8.10 10.80
C GLU A 668 43.63 7.98 10.40
N SER A 669 44.03 6.82 9.89
CA SER A 669 45.41 6.50 9.53
C SER A 669 45.69 6.53 8.02
N ILE A 670 44.78 7.07 7.19
CA ILE A 670 44.87 6.99 5.73
C ILE A 670 44.88 8.38 5.09
N ARG A 671 45.91 8.66 4.27
CA ARG A 671 45.97 9.82 3.39
C ARG A 671 45.91 9.37 1.93
N THR A 672 44.92 9.89 1.19
CA THR A 672 44.77 9.63 -0.25
C THR A 672 45.56 10.64 -1.09
N TRP A 673 46.02 10.19 -2.26
CA TRP A 673 46.62 10.98 -3.33
C TRP A 673 45.99 10.62 -4.68
N ASP A 674 45.64 11.65 -5.46
CA ASP A 674 44.97 11.58 -6.75
C ASP A 674 45.92 11.45 -7.96
N LEU A 675 47.22 11.24 -7.69
CA LEU A 675 48.31 11.21 -8.67
C LEU A 675 48.50 12.55 -9.40
N LEU A 676 47.96 13.65 -8.89
CA LEU A 676 48.21 14.99 -9.43
C LEU A 676 49.41 15.64 -8.75
N ASN A 677 50.18 16.42 -9.51
CA ASN A 677 51.18 17.34 -8.97
C ASN A 677 50.53 18.63 -8.43
N ASP A 678 51.32 19.57 -7.91
CA ASP A 678 50.82 20.86 -7.41
C ASP A 678 50.15 21.73 -8.51
N ASP A 679 50.47 21.51 -9.79
CA ASP A 679 49.86 22.18 -10.94
C ASP A 679 48.60 21.47 -11.47
N HIS A 680 48.06 20.50 -10.72
CA HIS A 680 46.90 19.68 -11.10
C HIS A 680 47.10 18.86 -12.39
N GLN A 681 48.34 18.49 -12.70
CA GLN A 681 48.69 17.62 -13.82
C GLN A 681 48.95 16.20 -13.33
N LEU A 682 48.45 15.22 -14.09
CA LEU A 682 48.71 13.80 -13.81
C LEU A 682 50.21 13.51 -13.95
N VAL A 683 50.77 12.87 -12.93
CA VAL A 683 52.18 12.47 -12.94
C VAL A 683 52.42 11.32 -13.92
N GLY A 684 53.62 11.23 -14.51
CA GLY A 684 53.97 10.15 -15.44
C GLY A 684 54.27 8.81 -14.75
N PRO A 685 54.39 7.70 -15.51
CA PRO A 685 54.86 6.43 -14.96
C PRO A 685 56.32 6.54 -14.53
N GLY A 686 56.68 5.93 -13.39
CA GLY A 686 58.04 6.01 -12.85
C GLY A 686 58.18 5.57 -11.40
N VAL A 687 59.40 5.73 -10.87
CA VAL A 687 59.71 5.51 -9.46
C VAL A 687 59.61 6.84 -8.71
N TYR A 688 58.83 6.84 -7.63
CA TYR A 688 58.61 7.97 -6.76
C TYR A 688 59.12 7.67 -5.36
N PHE A 689 59.49 8.72 -4.64
CA PHE A 689 59.94 8.68 -3.26
C PHE A 689 58.99 9.50 -2.39
N TYR A 690 58.79 9.07 -1.15
CA TYR A 690 58.04 9.87 -0.18
C TYR A 690 58.90 10.15 1.05
N HIS A 691 58.68 11.31 1.65
CA HIS A 691 59.15 11.67 2.99
C HIS A 691 57.96 12.07 3.83
N ILE A 692 57.78 11.39 4.96
CA ILE A 692 56.69 11.65 5.91
C ILE A 692 57.31 12.28 7.13
N LYS A 693 56.73 13.40 7.54
CA LYS A 693 57.08 14.09 8.78
C LYS A 693 55.85 14.19 9.67
N SER A 694 56.00 13.79 10.92
CA SER A 694 54.92 13.77 11.91
C SER A 694 55.44 14.13 13.30
N PRO A 695 54.57 14.38 14.29
CA PRO A 695 54.97 14.57 15.69
C PRO A 695 55.69 13.37 16.31
N VAL A 696 55.43 12.16 15.82
CA VAL A 696 56.01 10.92 16.38
C VAL A 696 57.33 10.52 15.70
N GLY A 697 57.70 11.16 14.58
CA GLY A 697 58.96 10.91 13.88
C GLY A 697 58.90 11.21 12.38
N GLU A 698 59.97 10.83 11.67
CA GLU A 698 60.08 10.95 10.22
C GLU A 698 60.42 9.59 9.60
N THR A 699 59.84 9.30 8.43
CA THR A 699 60.14 8.09 7.65
C THR A 699 60.17 8.41 6.15
N SER A 700 60.80 7.55 5.36
CA SER A 700 60.84 7.72 3.91
C SER A 700 60.83 6.37 3.22
N GLY A 701 60.33 6.33 1.99
CA GLY A 701 60.28 5.12 1.20
C GLY A 701 60.11 5.41 -0.28
N LYS A 702 59.81 4.36 -1.05
CA LYS A 702 59.62 4.45 -2.49
C LYS A 702 58.42 3.63 -2.94
N PHE A 703 57.84 4.04 -4.07
CA PHE A 703 56.76 3.33 -4.74
C PHE A 703 56.84 3.55 -6.24
N VAL A 704 56.11 2.73 -6.99
CA VAL A 704 56.17 2.72 -8.46
C VAL A 704 54.79 2.98 -9.03
N ILE A 705 54.72 3.82 -10.07
CA ILE A 705 53.52 4.08 -10.86
C ILE A 705 53.73 3.52 -12.27
N ILE A 706 52.77 2.72 -12.72
CA ILE A 706 52.66 2.15 -14.06
C ILE A 706 51.29 2.59 -14.59
N LEU A 707 51.27 3.44 -15.62
CA LEU A 707 50.04 4.03 -16.18
C LEU A 707 49.54 3.32 -17.43
#